data_AF-A0A9E6AKQ6-F1
#
_entry.id   AF-A0A9E6AKQ6-F1
#
_cell.length_a   1.000
_cell.length_b   1.000
_cell.length_c   1.000
_cell.angle_alpha   90.00
_cell.angle_beta   90.00
_cell.angle_gamma   90.00
#
_symmetry.space_group_name_H-M   'P 1'
#
loop_
_entity.id
_entity.type
_entity.pdbx_description
1 polymer ?
#
loop_
_entity_poly.entity_id
_entity_poly.type
_entity_poly.pdbx_seq_one_letter_code
_entity_poly.pdbx_strand_id
1 'polypeptide(L)'
;MPQLFRHPYADFLQDVEKPTRYTGEEHGSRRKDWDDVGIRICLAFPEIYDIGMSHLGFRILYKLLNDDSRILAERCYAPWVDMHEKLVEHGQLLLSLESARPLRDFDVVGFSLQFELTYTNILSMLDLGGIPLRSANRGENDPLVIAGGPVATHAEPIAPFIDAFVIGDGEKLAAEICVSWKQMQTDGVPRAERLRRLADMGGIYVPVLYDTQLESDTGFAVVVKPDSSAPFPVERHIVPNLDEYPFPDDGPVGGPEAIFDRMSIEVARGCTEGCRFCQAGMIYRPVRERDPKQVIDTVERALKNSGQDEVSLTALSTADVSSISPMIKRLVEKTAPERVSLGVASLRAYGLADDLLDDMRRVRAQGLTFAPEAGTQRMRDVVNKNVTEAQLMDTAERTFSRGFDKMKLYFMIGLPTEEEEDVRGIVTVGKNALRVGKRVGKPGRANVTVSVSTHVPKPHTPFQWCAMDSLDDIRQKQSMLRDEARDMRALKVKTHNSRTSVLEGVLARGDRSLADAVEHAYLGGATFDSWEERSRLDLWEAAFEKFGIDPDIFLGTIPVGARLPWDHIDVGLEEGFLAREYKKALRSRLSPPCGKALKMFIHHTNVEEAENDKKRLVCYDCGVACDMGKMRSKRVLFLKDLGAETPGQRADLSARPELSGAADVSTQPDIDRAVPQEDKNGPERYRPPRPGSPPERWRIRFEKTGATALLGHLDLMRELPRVIRRSGVQIAYSQGFKPKPSMSFGPALSLGVASLGEYLDIKLIDAPSAELFEEALNRVTPAGLRITGVAKLDERDPNVNRLISGAHIVVAFDRSSIAELGGLDELQRRIDEFLATESVEVLRSIKGLGKKIDVRHYVERLEIGGEPAQAIVERAGLCGDMTLIDAQLRISQNGSAKISELVQCLTGDTKFPHVAVRVELLAGDTTPMDLAAHKKLISPSNSGQSSPKPDATAP
;
A
#
# COMPACT_ATOMS: atom_id res chain seq x y z
N MET A 1 -5.42 1.20 33.65
CA MET A 1 -3.94 1.11 33.56
C MET A 1 -3.36 2.49 33.25
N PRO A 2 -2.06 2.71 33.47
CA PRO A 2 -1.38 3.93 33.04
C PRO A 2 -1.36 4.04 31.51
N GLN A 3 -1.68 5.21 30.96
CA GLN A 3 -1.74 5.41 29.51
C GLN A 3 -0.46 6.05 28.97
N LEU A 4 0.08 5.51 27.88
CA LEU A 4 1.24 6.06 27.15
C LEU A 4 0.93 7.35 26.39
N PHE A 5 -0.32 7.50 25.99
CA PHE A 5 -0.84 8.64 25.24
C PHE A 5 -2.34 8.69 25.40
N ARG A 6 -2.92 9.86 25.11
CA ARG A 6 -4.37 10.07 25.19
C ARG A 6 -5.01 9.55 23.92
N HIS A 7 -5.53 8.34 23.98
CA HIS A 7 -6.32 7.73 22.90
C HIS A 7 -7.39 6.81 23.50
N PRO A 8 -8.63 6.78 22.96
CA PRO A 8 -9.69 5.97 23.54
C PRO A 8 -9.38 4.46 23.64
N TYR A 9 -8.55 3.94 22.73
CA TYR A 9 -8.11 2.54 22.75
C TYR A 9 -6.83 2.28 23.57
N ALA A 10 -6.23 3.29 24.20
CA ALA A 10 -4.89 3.19 24.78
C ALA A 10 -4.72 2.02 25.77
N ASP A 11 -5.80 1.67 26.49
CA ASP A 11 -5.78 0.65 27.54
C ASP A 11 -5.53 -0.78 27.04
N PHE A 12 -5.88 -1.08 25.78
CA PHE A 12 -5.76 -2.44 25.20
C PHE A 12 -5.02 -2.48 23.87
N LEU A 13 -4.64 -1.32 23.32
CA LEU A 13 -4.04 -1.25 21.99
C LEU A 13 -2.74 -2.08 21.88
N GLN A 14 -1.96 -2.20 22.95
CA GLN A 14 -0.73 -3.01 22.96
C GLN A 14 -0.96 -4.53 22.88
N ASP A 15 -2.20 -4.99 23.08
CA ASP A 15 -2.55 -6.41 23.06
C ASP A 15 -2.90 -6.93 21.67
N VAL A 16 -3.07 -6.03 20.68
CA VAL A 16 -3.35 -6.40 19.28
C VAL A 16 -2.05 -6.58 18.49
N GLU A 17 -2.08 -7.34 17.40
CA GLU A 17 -0.90 -7.72 16.61
C GLU A 17 -0.17 -6.53 15.99
N LYS A 18 -0.93 -5.54 15.49
CA LYS A 18 -0.40 -4.32 14.85
C LYS A 18 -1.09 -3.05 15.38
N PRO A 19 -0.70 -2.55 16.56
CA PRO A 19 -1.32 -1.38 17.20
C PRO A 19 -1.29 -0.11 16.34
N THR A 20 -0.23 0.09 15.56
CA THR A 20 -0.01 1.30 14.74
C THR A 20 -1.03 1.47 13.61
N ARG A 21 -1.84 0.45 13.30
CA ARG A 21 -2.98 0.57 12.38
C ARG A 21 -4.04 1.54 12.89
N TYR A 22 -4.07 1.81 14.20
CA TYR A 22 -5.19 2.47 14.86
C TYR A 22 -4.79 3.77 15.57
N THR A 23 -3.57 4.28 15.33
CA THR A 23 -3.07 5.47 16.06
C THR A 23 -3.27 6.79 15.31
N GLY A 24 -3.25 6.79 13.97
CA GLY A 24 -3.43 7.99 13.14
C GLY A 24 -2.32 9.04 13.19
N GLU A 25 -1.15 8.69 13.72
CA GLU A 25 0.00 9.60 13.90
C GLU A 25 0.99 9.59 12.72
N GLU A 26 0.53 9.27 11.50
CA GLU A 26 1.41 9.25 10.33
C GLU A 26 1.84 10.66 9.90
N HIS A 27 3.03 10.75 9.32
CA HIS A 27 3.49 12.00 8.72
C HIS A 27 2.63 12.35 7.51
N GLY A 28 2.16 13.60 7.41
CA GLY A 28 1.31 14.04 6.29
C GLY A 28 -0.20 13.85 6.53
N SER A 29 -0.61 13.23 7.65
CA SER A 29 -2.00 13.22 8.09
C SER A 29 -2.53 14.65 8.27
N ARG A 30 -3.72 14.93 7.72
CA ARG A 30 -4.39 16.23 7.79
C ARG A 30 -5.35 16.24 8.97
N ARG A 31 -5.09 17.09 9.96
CA ARG A 31 -5.97 17.29 11.11
C ARG A 31 -6.54 18.70 11.05
N LYS A 32 -7.86 18.80 11.07
CA LYS A 32 -8.62 20.06 11.17
C LYS A 32 -9.38 20.06 12.48
N ASP A 33 -9.62 21.24 13.03
CA ASP A 33 -10.51 21.36 14.19
C ASP A 33 -11.94 21.02 13.76
N TRP A 34 -12.63 20.19 14.55
CA TRP A 34 -14.01 19.80 14.28
C TRP A 34 -14.97 20.99 14.39
N ASP A 35 -14.65 21.97 15.22
CA ASP A 35 -15.52 23.13 15.48
C ASP A 35 -15.37 24.23 14.41
N ASP A 36 -14.29 24.19 13.62
CA ASP A 36 -13.98 25.18 12.58
C ASP A 36 -14.46 24.78 11.16
N VAL A 37 -15.09 23.61 11.02
CA VAL A 37 -15.51 23.06 9.71
C VAL A 37 -17.02 22.96 9.59
N GLY A 38 -17.52 23.14 8.36
CA GLY A 38 -18.95 23.08 8.07
C GLY A 38 -19.48 21.66 7.95
N ILE A 39 -18.64 20.70 7.54
CA ILE A 39 -19.02 19.29 7.39
C ILE A 39 -17.86 18.34 7.69
N ARG A 40 -18.19 17.19 8.28
CA ARG A 40 -17.25 16.11 8.60
C ARG A 40 -17.58 14.85 7.80
N ILE A 41 -16.60 14.31 7.08
CA ILE A 41 -16.69 13.03 6.38
C ILE A 41 -15.64 12.04 6.90
N CYS A 42 -16.06 10.80 7.15
CA CYS A 42 -15.14 9.69 7.35
C CYS A 42 -15.04 8.86 6.06
N LEU A 43 -13.85 8.80 5.48
CA LEU A 43 -13.52 7.89 4.40
C LEU A 43 -13.18 6.52 5.01
N ALA A 44 -14.10 5.57 4.84
CA ALA A 44 -13.98 4.20 5.31
C ALA A 44 -13.47 3.28 4.20
N PHE A 45 -12.43 2.49 4.47
CA PHE A 45 -11.96 1.47 3.55
C PHE A 45 -12.29 0.08 4.14
N PRO A 46 -13.09 -0.77 3.45
CA PRO A 46 -13.60 -2.03 3.99
C PRO A 46 -12.56 -3.18 3.96
N GLU A 47 -11.31 -2.85 4.26
CA GLU A 47 -10.18 -3.75 4.37
C GLU A 47 -9.17 -3.16 5.38
N ILE A 48 -8.21 -3.97 5.81
CA ILE A 48 -7.20 -3.53 6.78
C ILE A 48 -6.36 -2.36 6.25
N TYR A 49 -5.84 -1.57 7.19
CA TYR A 49 -4.96 -0.42 6.93
C TYR A 49 -3.87 -0.70 5.90
N ASP A 50 -3.18 -1.84 6.00
CA ASP A 50 -2.04 -2.23 5.16
C ASP A 50 -2.39 -2.25 3.67
N ILE A 51 -3.63 -2.63 3.35
CA ILE A 51 -4.20 -2.63 1.99
C ILE A 51 -4.69 -1.23 1.65
N GLY A 52 -5.54 -0.65 2.50
CA GLY A 52 -6.24 0.58 2.20
C GLY A 52 -5.32 1.80 2.01
N MET A 53 -4.19 1.85 2.73
CA MET A 53 -3.16 2.88 2.53
C MET A 53 -2.53 2.87 1.14
N SER A 54 -2.53 1.72 0.47
CA SER A 54 -1.99 1.59 -0.89
C SER A 54 -2.98 2.03 -1.97
N HIS A 55 -4.23 2.36 -1.60
CA HIS A 55 -5.30 2.62 -2.57
C HIS A 55 -5.28 4.05 -3.13
N LEU A 56 -5.09 4.17 -4.45
CA LEU A 56 -4.91 5.46 -5.14
C LEU A 56 -6.14 6.37 -5.04
N GLY A 57 -7.33 5.83 -5.33
CA GLY A 57 -8.57 6.61 -5.27
C GLY A 57 -8.88 7.14 -3.87
N PHE A 58 -8.48 6.38 -2.84
CA PHE A 58 -8.69 6.77 -1.45
C PHE A 58 -7.80 7.96 -1.08
N ARG A 59 -6.53 7.95 -1.53
CA ARG A 59 -5.60 9.08 -1.39
C ARG A 59 -6.07 10.33 -2.14
N ILE A 60 -6.58 10.16 -3.37
CA ILE A 60 -7.11 11.26 -4.19
C ILE A 60 -8.27 11.94 -3.44
N LEU A 61 -9.27 11.15 -3.00
CA LEU A 61 -10.42 11.69 -2.28
C LEU A 61 -10.02 12.35 -0.95
N TYR A 62 -9.13 11.73 -0.17
CA TYR A 62 -8.64 12.31 1.08
C TYR A 62 -7.99 13.68 0.88
N LYS A 63 -7.17 13.84 -0.17
CA LYS A 63 -6.58 15.13 -0.53
C LYS A 63 -7.64 16.13 -0.95
N LEU A 64 -8.48 15.79 -1.93
CA LEU A 64 -9.47 16.71 -2.49
C LEU A 64 -10.43 17.24 -1.44
N LEU A 65 -10.92 16.37 -0.55
CA LEU A 65 -11.81 16.77 0.53
C LEU A 65 -11.09 17.63 1.58
N ASN A 66 -9.84 17.33 1.93
CA ASN A 66 -9.09 18.15 2.88
C ASN A 66 -8.55 19.46 2.29
N ASP A 67 -8.38 19.56 0.97
CA ASP A 67 -8.03 20.83 0.32
C ASP A 67 -9.22 21.82 0.31
N ASP A 68 -10.46 21.34 0.46
CA ASP A 68 -11.63 22.19 0.70
C ASP A 68 -11.68 22.63 2.18
N SER A 69 -11.54 23.93 2.43
CA SER A 69 -11.56 24.51 3.78
C SER A 69 -12.83 24.21 4.59
N ARG A 70 -13.97 23.92 3.91
CA ARG A 70 -15.26 23.67 4.57
C ARG A 70 -15.41 22.25 5.10
N ILE A 71 -14.57 21.32 4.61
CA ILE A 71 -14.71 19.88 4.82
C ILE A 71 -13.56 19.38 5.68
N LEU A 72 -13.87 18.61 6.72
CA LEU A 72 -12.91 17.77 7.42
C LEU A 72 -13.08 16.35 6.91
N ALA A 73 -11.99 15.75 6.41
CA ALA A 73 -12.01 14.37 5.95
C ALA A 73 -11.01 13.52 6.74
N GLU A 74 -11.51 12.50 7.41
CA GLU A 74 -10.72 11.57 8.22
C GLU A 74 -10.83 10.15 7.67
N ARG A 75 -9.89 9.27 8.05
CA ARG A 75 -9.79 7.90 7.54
C ARG A 75 -10.23 6.90 8.59
N CYS A 76 -10.84 5.81 8.13
CA CYS A 76 -11.09 4.62 8.91
C CYS A 76 -10.88 3.37 8.06
N TYR A 77 -10.45 2.28 8.68
CA TYR A 77 -10.18 0.99 8.05
C TYR A 77 -10.90 -0.11 8.82
N ALA A 78 -11.21 -1.22 8.15
CA ALA A 78 -11.77 -2.38 8.84
C ALA A 78 -10.77 -2.87 9.91
N PRO A 79 -11.18 -2.98 11.20
CA PRO A 79 -10.31 -3.50 12.23
C PRO A 79 -10.02 -4.98 11.96
N TRP A 80 -8.77 -5.39 12.18
CA TRP A 80 -8.45 -6.82 12.16
C TRP A 80 -9.16 -7.54 13.31
N VAL A 81 -9.25 -8.87 13.23
CA VAL A 81 -10.10 -9.69 14.10
C VAL A 81 -9.77 -9.51 15.59
N ASP A 82 -8.48 -9.41 15.92
CA ASP A 82 -7.99 -9.15 17.27
C ASP A 82 -8.46 -7.79 17.83
N MET A 83 -8.43 -6.75 17.00
CA MET A 83 -8.93 -5.43 17.36
C MET A 83 -10.45 -5.40 17.44
N HIS A 84 -11.15 -6.08 16.52
CA HIS A 84 -12.60 -6.24 16.58
C HIS A 84 -13.02 -6.85 17.92
N GLU A 85 -12.40 -7.95 18.33
CA GLU A 85 -12.65 -8.61 19.62
C GLU A 85 -12.44 -7.65 20.79
N LYS A 86 -11.36 -6.84 20.76
CA LYS A 86 -11.10 -5.83 21.80
C LYS A 86 -12.13 -4.71 21.83
N LEU A 87 -12.60 -4.23 20.68
CA LEU A 87 -13.67 -3.22 20.63
C LEU A 87 -14.94 -3.75 21.29
N VAL A 88 -15.32 -4.99 20.98
CA VAL A 88 -16.50 -5.64 21.57
C VAL A 88 -16.31 -5.88 23.07
N GLU A 89 -15.18 -6.44 23.50
CA GLU A 89 -14.85 -6.71 24.90
C GLU A 89 -14.94 -5.44 25.77
N HIS A 90 -14.43 -4.32 25.25
CA HIS A 90 -14.38 -3.05 25.97
C HIS A 90 -15.58 -2.12 25.71
N GLY A 91 -16.58 -2.57 24.94
CA GLY A 91 -17.74 -1.76 24.57
C GLY A 91 -17.37 -0.45 23.84
N GLN A 92 -16.29 -0.46 23.06
CA GLN A 92 -15.80 0.70 22.32
C GLN A 92 -16.30 0.68 20.87
N LEU A 93 -16.56 1.87 20.34
CA LEU A 93 -16.94 2.06 18.93
C LEU A 93 -15.69 2.10 18.05
N LEU A 94 -15.86 1.80 16.76
CA LEU A 94 -14.87 2.05 15.72
C LEU A 94 -14.68 3.56 15.51
N LEU A 95 -13.42 3.99 15.55
CA LEU A 95 -13.01 5.40 15.48
C LEU A 95 -12.24 5.71 14.19
N SER A 96 -12.30 6.98 13.79
CA SER A 96 -11.41 7.56 12.79
C SER A 96 -9.96 7.66 13.28
N LEU A 97 -9.00 7.72 12.37
CA LEU A 97 -7.58 7.79 12.72
C LEU A 97 -7.15 9.18 13.21
N GLU A 98 -7.58 10.24 12.52
CA GLU A 98 -7.06 11.59 12.76
C GLU A 98 -7.55 12.25 14.05
N SER A 99 -8.75 11.93 14.54
CA SER A 99 -9.29 12.54 15.75
C SER A 99 -9.82 11.54 16.77
N ALA A 100 -9.76 10.24 16.46
CA ALA A 100 -10.33 9.17 17.28
C ALA A 100 -11.82 9.41 17.58
N ARG A 101 -12.60 9.75 16.54
CA ARG A 101 -14.04 10.01 16.64
C ARG A 101 -14.88 8.85 16.09
N PRO A 102 -15.97 8.45 16.77
CA PRO A 102 -16.87 7.41 16.27
C PRO A 102 -17.45 7.73 14.89
N LEU A 103 -17.64 6.70 14.07
CA LEU A 103 -18.18 6.87 12.72
C LEU A 103 -19.59 7.51 12.71
N ARG A 104 -20.44 7.19 13.69
CA ARG A 104 -21.77 7.80 13.85
C ARG A 104 -21.76 9.32 14.09
N ASP A 105 -20.63 9.90 14.50
CA ASP A 105 -20.52 11.33 14.82
C ASP A 105 -20.21 12.18 13.56
N PHE A 106 -19.94 11.54 12.42
CA PHE A 106 -19.71 12.22 11.14
C PHE A 106 -21.03 12.56 10.43
N ASP A 107 -21.01 13.55 9.55
CA ASP A 107 -22.18 13.87 8.70
C ASP A 107 -22.30 12.88 7.53
N VAL A 108 -21.16 12.37 7.05
CA VAL A 108 -21.06 11.44 5.93
C VAL A 108 -20.02 10.35 6.25
N VAL A 109 -20.34 9.10 5.93
CA VAL A 109 -19.38 7.98 5.92
C VAL A 109 -19.31 7.41 4.50
N GLY A 110 -18.13 7.43 3.89
CA GLY A 110 -17.93 7.03 2.50
C GLY A 110 -17.10 5.75 2.37
N PHE A 111 -17.66 4.71 1.74
CA PHE A 111 -16.99 3.43 1.51
C PHE A 111 -16.40 3.29 0.10
N SER A 112 -15.23 2.66 0.00
CA SER A 112 -14.58 2.31 -1.26
C SER A 112 -14.81 0.83 -1.64
N LEU A 113 -15.63 0.56 -2.65
CA LEU A 113 -16.02 -0.76 -3.13
C LEU A 113 -15.11 -1.25 -4.25
N GLN A 114 -14.06 -1.98 -3.88
CA GLN A 114 -13.06 -2.49 -4.83
C GLN A 114 -13.42 -3.87 -5.40
N PHE A 115 -14.05 -4.72 -4.58
CA PHE A 115 -14.51 -6.07 -4.93
C PHE A 115 -15.52 -6.55 -3.87
N GLU A 116 -16.28 -7.59 -4.19
CA GLU A 116 -17.54 -7.96 -3.53
C GLU A 116 -17.35 -8.69 -2.19
N LEU A 117 -16.22 -9.38 -1.99
CA LEU A 117 -15.93 -10.12 -0.76
C LEU A 117 -15.60 -9.21 0.45
N THR A 118 -15.82 -7.90 0.31
CA THR A 118 -15.69 -6.92 1.39
C THR A 118 -17.04 -6.49 1.97
N TYR A 119 -18.17 -7.03 1.48
CA TYR A 119 -19.49 -6.64 1.94
C TYR A 119 -19.71 -6.87 3.44
N THR A 120 -19.27 -7.99 3.98
CA THR A 120 -19.34 -8.28 5.43
C THR A 120 -18.47 -7.33 6.25
N ASN A 121 -17.32 -6.88 5.72
CA ASN A 121 -16.48 -5.87 6.37
C ASN A 121 -17.19 -4.52 6.46
N ILE A 122 -17.98 -4.14 5.46
CA ILE A 122 -18.78 -2.90 5.49
C ILE A 122 -19.82 -2.98 6.62
N LEU A 123 -20.55 -4.10 6.72
CA LEU A 123 -21.50 -4.31 7.81
C LEU A 123 -20.80 -4.28 9.18
N SER A 124 -19.63 -4.90 9.30
CA SER A 124 -18.80 -4.85 10.51
C SER A 124 -18.44 -3.42 10.91
N MET A 125 -18.03 -2.59 9.95
CA MET A 125 -17.68 -1.19 10.20
C MET A 125 -18.90 -0.33 10.54
N LEU A 126 -20.06 -0.58 9.95
CA LEU A 126 -21.31 0.11 10.30
C LEU A 126 -21.73 -0.22 11.75
N ASP A 127 -21.74 -1.51 12.09
CA ASP A 127 -22.11 -2.00 13.41
C ASP A 127 -21.18 -1.47 14.51
N LEU A 128 -19.87 -1.69 14.37
CA LEU A 128 -18.88 -1.14 15.29
C LEU A 128 -18.84 0.39 15.29
N GLY A 129 -19.18 1.02 14.17
CA GLY A 129 -19.28 2.48 14.06
C GLY A 129 -20.50 3.08 14.75
N GLY A 130 -21.43 2.25 15.23
CA GLY A 130 -22.69 2.66 15.84
C GLY A 130 -23.70 3.22 14.84
N ILE A 131 -23.67 2.75 13.59
CA ILE A 131 -24.56 3.19 12.50
C ILE A 131 -25.53 2.04 12.17
N PRO A 132 -26.84 2.29 12.05
CA PRO A 132 -27.79 1.26 11.63
C PRO A 132 -27.38 0.60 10.30
N LEU A 133 -27.36 -0.74 10.29
CA LEU A 133 -26.94 -1.53 9.13
C LEU A 133 -27.73 -1.18 7.87
N ARG A 134 -29.07 -1.24 7.95
CA ARG A 134 -29.96 -0.93 6.83
C ARG A 134 -30.22 0.57 6.72
N SER A 135 -30.16 1.08 5.49
CA SER A 135 -30.47 2.48 5.18
C SER A 135 -31.88 2.87 5.64
N ALA A 136 -32.85 1.96 5.51
CA ALA A 136 -34.23 2.18 5.95
C ALA A 136 -34.39 2.42 7.46
N ASN A 137 -33.40 2.01 8.27
CA ASN A 137 -33.42 2.19 9.73
C ASN A 137 -32.70 3.47 10.18
N ARG A 138 -32.20 4.29 9.25
CA ARG A 138 -31.47 5.53 9.56
C ARG A 138 -32.44 6.71 9.68
N GLY A 139 -32.33 7.46 10.77
CA GLY A 139 -33.07 8.67 11.05
C GLY A 139 -32.47 9.93 10.41
N GLU A 140 -33.05 11.08 10.75
CA GLU A 140 -32.65 12.39 10.22
C GLU A 140 -31.23 12.82 10.60
N ASN A 141 -30.74 12.35 11.75
CA ASN A 141 -29.45 12.70 12.34
C ASN A 141 -28.36 11.66 12.10
N ASP A 142 -28.71 10.47 11.60
CA ASP A 142 -27.70 9.46 11.27
C ASP A 142 -26.89 9.90 10.06
N PRO A 143 -25.59 9.52 9.98
CA PRO A 143 -24.74 9.85 8.84
C PRO A 143 -25.36 9.43 7.51
N LEU A 144 -25.03 10.17 6.46
CA LEU A 144 -25.21 9.69 5.10
C LEU A 144 -24.14 8.63 4.83
N VAL A 145 -24.55 7.39 4.54
CA VAL A 145 -23.62 6.34 4.12
C VAL A 145 -23.58 6.29 2.60
N ILE A 146 -22.46 6.71 2.02
CA ILE A 146 -22.22 6.62 0.58
C ILE A 146 -21.19 5.53 0.26
N ALA A 147 -21.23 5.02 -0.96
CA ALA A 147 -20.20 4.11 -1.44
C ALA A 147 -19.84 4.38 -2.91
N GLY A 148 -18.59 4.16 -3.29
CA GLY A 148 -18.12 4.36 -4.66
C GLY A 148 -16.99 3.40 -5.03
N GLY A 149 -16.51 3.47 -6.27
CA GLY A 149 -15.52 2.52 -6.79
C GLY A 149 -16.11 1.58 -7.85
N PRO A 150 -15.31 0.68 -8.43
CA PRO A 150 -15.72 -0.13 -9.58
C PRO A 150 -16.96 -0.99 -9.31
N VAL A 151 -17.12 -1.50 -8.09
CA VAL A 151 -18.25 -2.36 -7.71
C VAL A 151 -19.57 -1.60 -7.56
N ALA A 152 -19.53 -0.27 -7.40
CA ALA A 152 -20.75 0.55 -7.35
C ALA A 152 -21.63 0.38 -8.61
N THR A 153 -21.06 -0.07 -9.73
CA THR A 153 -21.77 -0.34 -10.98
C THR A 153 -22.67 -1.59 -10.96
N HIS A 154 -22.61 -2.40 -9.90
CA HIS A 154 -23.36 -3.66 -9.76
C HIS A 154 -23.53 -4.03 -8.27
N ALA A 155 -23.89 -3.04 -7.44
CA ALA A 155 -23.90 -3.16 -5.99
C ALA A 155 -25.24 -3.62 -5.39
N GLU A 156 -26.15 -4.20 -6.18
CA GLU A 156 -27.48 -4.63 -5.68
C GLU A 156 -27.45 -5.52 -4.43
N PRO A 157 -26.50 -6.48 -4.29
CA PRO A 157 -26.42 -7.30 -3.07
C PRO A 157 -26.16 -6.51 -1.78
N ILE A 158 -25.61 -5.30 -1.86
CA ILE A 158 -25.38 -4.44 -0.70
C ILE A 158 -26.23 -3.16 -0.72
N ALA A 159 -27.11 -3.00 -1.71
CA ALA A 159 -27.92 -1.79 -1.87
C ALA A 159 -28.78 -1.44 -0.64
N PRO A 160 -29.38 -2.38 0.12
CA PRO A 160 -30.15 -2.06 1.32
C PRO A 160 -29.35 -1.44 2.47
N PHE A 161 -28.01 -1.52 2.43
CA PHE A 161 -27.12 -1.01 3.49
C PHE A 161 -26.50 0.36 3.15
N ILE A 162 -26.63 0.85 1.91
CA ILE A 162 -25.98 2.08 1.44
C ILE A 162 -27.06 3.09 1.03
N ASP A 163 -26.93 4.35 1.46
CA ASP A 163 -27.92 5.38 1.12
C ASP A 163 -27.78 5.87 -0.33
N ALA A 164 -26.53 6.01 -0.82
CA ALA A 164 -26.24 6.42 -2.18
C ALA A 164 -24.92 5.85 -2.71
N PHE A 165 -24.91 5.45 -3.98
CA PHE A 165 -23.74 4.99 -4.70
C PHE A 165 -23.25 6.07 -5.67
N VAL A 166 -21.96 6.38 -5.63
CA VAL A 166 -21.29 7.23 -6.62
C VAL A 166 -20.77 6.34 -7.75
N ILE A 167 -21.34 6.52 -8.93
CA ILE A 167 -21.04 5.72 -10.12
C ILE A 167 -20.01 6.46 -10.98
N GLY A 168 -18.84 5.85 -11.16
CA GLY A 168 -17.76 6.40 -11.98
C GLY A 168 -16.72 7.18 -11.17
N ASP A 169 -16.26 8.31 -11.71
CA ASP A 169 -15.21 9.13 -11.08
C ASP A 169 -15.77 9.98 -9.94
N GLY A 170 -15.08 9.98 -8.79
CA GLY A 170 -15.56 10.62 -7.57
C GLY A 170 -15.01 12.03 -7.32
N GLU A 171 -13.98 12.46 -8.05
CA GLU A 171 -13.19 13.66 -7.75
C GLU A 171 -14.01 14.94 -7.66
N LYS A 172 -14.98 15.11 -8.58
CA LYS A 172 -15.90 16.26 -8.56
C LYS A 172 -17.02 16.07 -7.53
N LEU A 173 -17.68 14.92 -7.58
CA LEU A 173 -18.91 14.68 -6.82
C LEU A 173 -18.68 14.58 -5.31
N ALA A 174 -17.52 14.10 -4.85
CA ALA A 174 -17.29 13.85 -3.43
C ALA A 174 -17.51 15.09 -2.55
N ALA A 175 -16.93 16.23 -2.92
CA ALA A 175 -17.10 17.48 -2.18
C ALA A 175 -18.52 18.08 -2.36
N GLU A 176 -19.07 18.01 -3.59
CA GLU A 176 -20.41 18.52 -3.90
C GLU A 176 -21.50 17.78 -3.11
N ILE A 177 -21.41 16.45 -3.00
CA ILE A 177 -22.34 15.62 -2.22
C ILE A 177 -22.29 16.02 -0.76
N CYS A 178 -21.09 16.11 -0.19
CA CYS A 178 -20.86 16.50 1.20
C CYS A 178 -21.55 17.84 1.49
N VAL A 179 -21.12 18.89 0.82
CA VAL A 179 -21.61 20.25 1.07
C VAL A 179 -23.12 20.36 0.86
N SER A 180 -23.65 19.75 -0.21
CA SER A 180 -25.09 19.79 -0.49
C SER A 180 -25.90 19.05 0.57
N TRP A 181 -25.44 17.87 1.02
CA TRP A 181 -26.10 17.11 2.08
C TRP A 181 -26.23 17.92 3.37
N LYS A 182 -25.11 18.54 3.80
CA LYS A 182 -25.08 19.32 5.05
C LYS A 182 -25.89 20.60 4.95
N GLN A 183 -25.85 21.28 3.81
CA GLN A 183 -26.67 22.46 3.57
C GLN A 183 -28.16 22.11 3.69
N MET A 184 -28.61 21.07 2.98
CA MET A 184 -30.02 20.66 3.05
C MET A 184 -30.44 20.18 4.44
N GLN A 185 -29.53 19.53 5.19
CA GLN A 185 -29.80 19.17 6.59
C GLN A 185 -30.03 20.41 7.46
N THR A 186 -29.19 21.43 7.29
CA THR A 186 -29.27 22.70 8.02
C THR A 186 -30.54 23.47 7.67
N ASP A 187 -30.98 23.38 6.41
CA ASP A 187 -32.23 23.99 5.93
C ASP A 187 -33.49 23.21 6.37
N GLY A 188 -33.35 22.12 7.14
CA GLY A 188 -34.46 21.32 7.65
C GLY A 188 -35.14 20.46 6.59
N VAL A 189 -34.47 20.16 5.48
CA VAL A 189 -35.01 19.28 4.42
C VAL A 189 -35.04 17.83 4.93
N PRO A 190 -36.20 17.13 4.88
CA PRO A 190 -36.30 15.74 5.32
C PRO A 190 -35.34 14.81 4.57
N ARG A 191 -34.80 13.79 5.25
CA ARG A 191 -33.80 12.85 4.70
C ARG A 191 -34.22 12.27 3.35
N ALA A 192 -35.47 11.83 3.23
CA ALA A 192 -35.99 11.26 1.98
C ALA A 192 -35.90 12.24 0.80
N GLU A 193 -36.21 13.53 1.03
CA GLU A 193 -36.10 14.57 0.01
C GLU A 193 -34.63 14.94 -0.27
N ARG A 194 -33.76 14.91 0.74
CA ARG A 194 -32.31 15.08 0.55
C ARG A 194 -31.74 14.00 -0.37
N LEU A 195 -32.10 12.73 -0.12
CA LEU A 195 -31.68 11.60 -0.95
C LEU A 195 -32.19 11.73 -2.39
N ARG A 196 -33.45 12.14 -2.58
CA ARG A 196 -34.01 12.43 -3.91
C ARG A 196 -33.21 13.51 -4.65
N ARG A 197 -32.85 14.60 -3.98
CA ARG A 197 -32.03 15.69 -4.57
C ARG A 197 -30.60 15.27 -4.87
N LEU A 198 -30.01 14.35 -4.10
CA LEU A 198 -28.71 13.79 -4.45
C LEU A 198 -28.78 13.03 -5.78
N ALA A 199 -29.84 12.25 -6.02
CA ALA A 199 -30.02 11.55 -7.30
C ALA A 199 -30.07 12.51 -8.50
N ASP A 200 -30.64 13.71 -8.32
CA ASP A 200 -30.73 14.75 -9.36
C ASP A 200 -29.36 15.35 -9.76
N MET A 201 -28.28 15.12 -8.99
CA MET A 201 -26.93 15.63 -9.29
C MET A 201 -26.24 14.90 -10.46
N GLY A 202 -26.76 13.73 -10.85
CA GLY A 202 -26.17 12.86 -11.87
C GLY A 202 -24.96 12.06 -11.35
N GLY A 203 -24.75 10.84 -11.87
CA GLY A 203 -23.69 9.95 -11.36
C GLY A 203 -23.98 9.34 -9.99
N ILE A 204 -25.18 9.53 -9.43
CA ILE A 204 -25.55 9.06 -8.10
C ILE A 204 -26.76 8.14 -8.18
N TYR A 205 -26.58 6.89 -7.77
CA TYR A 205 -27.65 5.91 -7.64
C TYR A 205 -28.12 5.83 -6.18
N VAL A 206 -29.40 6.08 -5.94
CA VAL A 206 -30.02 6.08 -4.59
C VAL A 206 -31.02 4.92 -4.51
N PRO A 207 -30.66 3.77 -3.91
CA PRO A 207 -31.43 2.53 -4.06
C PRO A 207 -32.91 2.62 -3.63
N VAL A 208 -33.19 3.38 -2.57
CA VAL A 208 -34.56 3.52 -2.02
C VAL A 208 -35.55 4.18 -3.01
N LEU A 209 -35.06 4.80 -4.08
CA LEU A 209 -35.90 5.41 -5.11
C LEU A 209 -36.37 4.42 -6.18
N TYR A 210 -35.89 3.16 -6.15
CA TYR A 210 -36.13 2.18 -7.21
C TYR A 210 -36.64 0.85 -6.65
N ASP A 211 -37.72 0.35 -7.23
CA ASP A 211 -38.23 -0.99 -6.96
C ASP A 211 -37.52 -2.05 -7.81
N THR A 212 -37.72 -3.32 -7.44
CA THR A 212 -37.27 -4.48 -8.22
C THR A 212 -38.44 -5.34 -8.66
N GLN A 213 -38.27 -6.06 -9.76
CA GLN A 213 -39.23 -7.06 -10.26
C GLN A 213 -38.48 -8.31 -10.69
N LEU A 214 -39.13 -9.47 -10.60
CA LEU A 214 -38.56 -10.72 -11.09
C LEU A 214 -38.57 -10.74 -12.62
N GLU A 215 -37.40 -11.02 -13.20
CA GLU A 215 -37.21 -11.23 -14.63
C GLU A 215 -37.49 -12.70 -14.95
N SER A 216 -38.35 -12.96 -15.93
CA SER A 216 -38.90 -14.31 -16.17
C SER A 216 -37.90 -15.30 -16.76
N ASP A 217 -36.92 -14.83 -17.54
CA ASP A 217 -35.96 -15.69 -18.23
C ASP A 217 -34.82 -16.15 -17.30
N THR A 218 -34.54 -15.38 -16.25
CA THR A 218 -33.39 -15.58 -15.34
C THR A 218 -33.78 -15.85 -13.90
N GLY A 219 -34.96 -15.40 -13.46
CA GLY A 219 -35.35 -15.40 -12.06
C GLY A 219 -34.70 -14.30 -11.22
N PHE A 220 -33.92 -13.39 -11.82
CA PHE A 220 -33.28 -12.30 -11.11
C PHE A 220 -34.27 -11.21 -10.70
N ALA A 221 -34.04 -10.61 -9.53
CA ALA A 221 -34.66 -9.36 -9.13
C ALA A 221 -33.95 -8.19 -9.84
N VAL A 222 -34.57 -7.66 -10.90
CA VAL A 222 -34.01 -6.55 -11.69
C VAL A 222 -34.61 -5.22 -11.27
N VAL A 223 -33.78 -4.17 -11.21
CA VAL A 223 -34.22 -2.81 -10.91
C VAL A 223 -35.10 -2.29 -12.04
N VAL A 224 -36.26 -1.72 -11.70
CA VAL A 224 -37.20 -1.16 -12.67
C VAL A 224 -37.18 0.36 -12.67
N LYS A 225 -37.64 0.93 -13.80
CA LYS A 225 -37.81 2.37 -13.91
C LYS A 225 -38.76 2.85 -12.80
N PRO A 226 -38.38 3.85 -12.01
CA PRO A 226 -39.23 4.32 -10.93
C PRO A 226 -40.35 5.22 -11.47
N ASP A 227 -41.45 5.32 -10.72
CA ASP A 227 -42.54 6.26 -11.02
C ASP A 227 -42.15 7.73 -10.68
N SER A 228 -41.04 7.91 -9.96
CA SER A 228 -40.48 9.20 -9.60
C SER A 228 -39.67 9.84 -10.75
N SER A 229 -39.21 11.08 -10.57
CA SER A 229 -38.31 11.75 -11.51
C SER A 229 -36.85 11.28 -11.43
N ALA A 230 -36.56 10.23 -10.65
CA ALA A 230 -35.19 9.76 -10.46
C ALA A 230 -34.58 9.27 -11.80
N PRO A 231 -33.27 9.50 -12.03
CA PRO A 231 -32.63 9.12 -13.29
C PRO A 231 -32.75 7.63 -13.60
N PHE A 232 -33.13 7.28 -14.84
CA PHE A 232 -33.16 5.88 -15.27
C PHE A 232 -32.84 5.77 -16.78
N PRO A 233 -31.73 5.14 -17.17
CA PRO A 233 -30.68 4.59 -16.30
C PRO A 233 -29.92 5.69 -15.54
N VAL A 234 -29.21 5.31 -14.48
CA VAL A 234 -28.25 6.20 -13.80
C VAL A 234 -26.97 6.23 -14.62
N GLU A 235 -26.71 7.37 -15.26
CA GLU A 235 -25.48 7.59 -16.01
C GLU A 235 -24.29 7.81 -15.09
N ARG A 236 -23.19 7.10 -15.31
CA ARG A 236 -21.95 7.31 -14.55
C ARG A 236 -21.39 8.73 -14.74
N HIS A 237 -20.72 9.23 -13.71
CA HIS A 237 -19.91 10.44 -13.80
C HIS A 237 -18.51 10.12 -14.36
N ILE A 238 -17.99 10.99 -15.22
CA ILE A 238 -16.63 10.86 -15.75
C ILE A 238 -15.93 12.22 -15.74
N VAL A 239 -14.68 12.23 -15.28
CA VAL A 239 -13.78 13.38 -15.34
C VAL A 239 -13.07 13.38 -16.69
N PRO A 240 -13.37 14.29 -17.64
CA PRO A 240 -12.79 14.23 -18.98
C PRO A 240 -11.28 14.48 -19.00
N ASN A 241 -10.80 15.32 -18.07
CA ASN A 241 -9.42 15.74 -17.95
C ASN A 241 -8.90 15.47 -16.54
N LEU A 242 -8.09 14.43 -16.37
CA LEU A 242 -7.52 14.07 -15.06
C LEU A 242 -6.57 15.14 -14.52
N ASP A 243 -6.01 15.98 -15.40
CA ASP A 243 -5.03 17.01 -15.03
C ASP A 243 -5.65 18.14 -14.18
N GLU A 244 -6.99 18.29 -14.19
CA GLU A 244 -7.77 19.18 -13.32
C GLU A 244 -7.76 18.75 -11.85
N TYR A 245 -7.43 17.48 -11.60
CA TYR A 245 -7.32 16.89 -10.27
C TYR A 245 -5.91 16.28 -10.13
N PRO A 246 -4.90 17.11 -9.83
CA PRO A 246 -3.52 16.64 -9.69
C PRO A 246 -3.42 15.50 -8.67
N PHE A 247 -2.53 14.54 -8.96
CA PHE A 247 -2.35 13.39 -8.07
C PHE A 247 -1.71 13.83 -6.73
N PRO A 248 -2.14 13.30 -5.56
CA PRO A 248 -1.61 13.72 -4.26
C PRO A 248 -0.10 13.46 -4.07
N ASP A 249 0.62 14.48 -3.58
CA ASP A 249 2.06 14.48 -3.30
C ASP A 249 2.42 14.74 -1.83
N ASP A 250 1.43 14.90 -0.96
CA ASP A 250 1.57 15.39 0.42
C ASP A 250 0.72 14.60 1.42
N GLY A 251 0.28 13.40 1.02
CA GLY A 251 -0.58 12.52 1.81
C GLY A 251 0.16 11.73 2.92
N PRO A 252 -0.59 10.97 3.74
CA PRO A 252 -0.05 10.25 4.89
C PRO A 252 0.98 9.19 4.50
N VAL A 253 2.11 9.16 5.22
CA VAL A 253 3.23 8.22 5.07
C VAL A 253 3.80 7.89 6.45
N GLY A 254 4.16 6.63 6.66
CA GLY A 254 4.62 6.12 7.96
C GLY A 254 3.59 5.20 8.60
N GLY A 255 3.79 4.85 9.88
CA GLY A 255 2.97 3.85 10.59
C GLY A 255 3.45 2.41 10.31
N PRO A 256 2.56 1.41 10.24
CA PRO A 256 2.93 0.06 9.84
C PRO A 256 3.18 -0.03 8.32
N GLU A 257 4.02 -0.98 7.92
CA GLU A 257 4.27 -1.29 6.51
C GLU A 257 2.97 -1.56 5.73
N ALA A 258 2.71 -0.74 4.72
CA ALA A 258 1.66 -0.98 3.73
C ALA A 258 2.09 -2.09 2.75
N ILE A 259 1.13 -2.78 2.12
CA ILE A 259 1.43 -3.84 1.12
C ILE A 259 2.28 -3.29 -0.04
N PHE A 260 1.99 -2.06 -0.47
CA PHE A 260 2.82 -1.32 -1.41
C PHE A 260 3.34 -0.04 -0.76
N ASP A 261 4.35 -0.19 0.10
CA ASP A 261 4.99 0.90 0.82
C ASP A 261 5.93 1.74 -0.09
N ARG A 262 5.33 2.38 -1.11
CA ARG A 262 6.00 3.20 -2.12
C ARG A 262 5.07 4.28 -2.66
N MET A 263 5.65 5.27 -3.33
CA MET A 263 4.87 6.36 -3.91
C MET A 263 4.26 5.89 -5.24
N SER A 264 3.01 5.44 -5.21
CA SER A 264 2.31 4.97 -6.42
C SER A 264 1.51 6.10 -7.06
N ILE A 265 1.79 6.45 -8.31
CA ILE A 265 1.17 7.57 -9.04
C ILE A 265 0.40 7.04 -10.24
N GLU A 266 -0.87 7.42 -10.36
CA GLU A 266 -1.73 7.10 -11.52
C GLU A 266 -1.27 7.92 -12.73
N VAL A 267 -0.88 7.27 -13.83
CA VAL A 267 -0.46 7.95 -15.07
C VAL A 267 -1.55 7.98 -16.14
N ALA A 268 -2.51 7.08 -16.06
CA ALA A 268 -3.67 7.03 -16.95
C ALA A 268 -4.83 6.24 -16.32
N ARG A 269 -6.06 6.58 -16.69
CA ARG A 269 -7.29 5.86 -16.33
C ARG A 269 -7.94 5.27 -17.58
N GLY A 270 -8.37 4.00 -17.49
CA GLY A 270 -8.90 3.24 -18.62
C GLY A 270 -7.83 2.40 -19.36
N CYS A 271 -8.28 1.57 -20.33
CA CYS A 271 -7.41 0.69 -21.12
C CYS A 271 -7.84 0.61 -22.60
N THR A 272 -6.88 0.50 -23.53
CA THR A 272 -7.14 0.48 -24.99
C THR A 272 -7.48 -0.89 -25.57
N GLU A 273 -7.23 -2.00 -24.86
CA GLU A 273 -7.30 -3.34 -25.49
C GLU A 273 -8.69 -3.95 -25.56
N GLY A 274 -9.50 -3.73 -24.53
CA GLY A 274 -10.83 -4.33 -24.47
C GLY A 274 -10.83 -5.86 -24.31
N CYS A 275 -10.02 -6.40 -23.40
CA CYS A 275 -10.11 -7.80 -22.99
C CYS A 275 -11.52 -8.13 -22.48
N ARG A 276 -12.09 -9.25 -22.92
CA ARG A 276 -13.53 -9.55 -22.78
C ARG A 276 -13.96 -9.97 -21.36
N PHE A 277 -13.01 -10.31 -20.51
CA PHE A 277 -13.25 -10.60 -19.09
C PHE A 277 -13.05 -9.37 -18.19
N CYS A 278 -12.44 -8.30 -18.70
CA CYS A 278 -11.90 -7.22 -17.86
C CYS A 278 -12.94 -6.11 -17.68
N GLN A 279 -13.63 -6.10 -16.53
CA GLN A 279 -14.59 -5.05 -16.17
C GLN A 279 -13.96 -3.65 -16.19
N ALA A 280 -12.80 -3.48 -15.55
CA ALA A 280 -12.07 -2.21 -15.58
C ALA A 280 -11.76 -1.72 -17.01
N GLY A 281 -11.52 -2.65 -17.95
CA GLY A 281 -11.30 -2.32 -19.36
C GLY A 281 -12.56 -1.83 -20.10
N MET A 282 -13.73 -1.96 -19.49
CA MET A 282 -15.03 -1.53 -20.01
C MET A 282 -15.53 -0.29 -19.25
N ILE A 283 -15.66 -0.36 -17.93
CA ILE A 283 -16.29 0.70 -17.10
C ILE A 283 -15.47 1.98 -16.99
N TYR A 284 -14.17 1.96 -17.30
CA TYR A 284 -13.31 3.15 -17.26
C TYR A 284 -13.09 3.81 -18.63
N ARG A 285 -13.72 3.33 -19.71
CA ARG A 285 -13.58 3.94 -21.04
C ARG A 285 -14.15 5.37 -21.06
N PRO A 286 -13.60 6.31 -21.86
CA PRO A 286 -12.40 6.20 -22.67
C PRO A 286 -11.10 6.31 -21.85
N VAL A 287 -9.98 5.95 -22.48
CA VAL A 287 -8.64 6.12 -21.90
C VAL A 287 -8.30 7.60 -21.77
N ARG A 288 -7.83 7.98 -20.59
CA ARG A 288 -7.43 9.36 -20.25
C ARG A 288 -6.02 9.32 -19.65
N GLU A 289 -5.06 9.91 -20.37
CA GLU A 289 -3.67 10.02 -19.94
C GLU A 289 -3.45 11.38 -19.25
N ARG A 290 -2.70 11.35 -18.13
CA ARG A 290 -2.22 12.57 -17.44
C ARG A 290 -1.07 13.22 -18.20
N ASP A 291 -0.90 14.52 -17.99
CA ASP A 291 0.27 15.25 -18.46
C ASP A 291 1.56 14.67 -17.85
N PRO A 292 2.50 14.17 -18.67
CA PRO A 292 3.74 13.59 -18.15
C PRO A 292 4.62 14.59 -17.40
N LYS A 293 4.55 15.91 -17.67
CA LYS A 293 5.24 16.93 -16.87
C LYS A 293 4.64 17.01 -15.47
N GLN A 294 3.31 17.08 -15.37
CA GLN A 294 2.62 17.07 -14.07
C GLN A 294 2.94 15.79 -13.28
N VAL A 295 3.02 14.63 -13.95
CA VAL A 295 3.45 13.38 -13.32
C VAL A 295 4.88 13.49 -12.77
N ILE A 296 5.84 13.97 -13.57
CA ILE A 296 7.24 14.12 -13.14
C ILE A 296 7.35 15.09 -11.95
N ASP A 297 6.71 16.25 -12.03
CA ASP A 297 6.74 17.25 -10.96
C ASP A 297 6.09 16.71 -9.68
N THR A 298 5.01 15.93 -9.81
CA THR A 298 4.35 15.25 -8.69
C THR A 298 5.27 14.22 -8.05
N VAL A 299 6.00 13.41 -8.84
CA VAL A 299 6.98 12.45 -8.32
C VAL A 299 8.04 13.16 -7.48
N GLU A 300 8.61 14.26 -7.97
CA GLU A 300 9.65 15.01 -7.26
C GLU A 300 9.16 15.58 -5.94
N ARG A 301 7.99 16.24 -5.94
CA ARG A 301 7.39 16.77 -4.73
C ARG A 301 7.02 15.65 -3.75
N ALA A 302 6.44 14.56 -4.25
CA ALA A 302 6.03 13.43 -3.42
C ALA A 302 7.22 12.73 -2.75
N LEU A 303 8.33 12.54 -3.45
CA LEU A 303 9.56 11.97 -2.86
C LEU A 303 10.15 12.89 -1.78
N LYS A 304 10.18 14.20 -2.03
CA LYS A 304 10.64 15.19 -1.07
C LYS A 304 9.77 15.25 0.18
N ASN A 305 8.44 15.26 0.01
CA ASN A 305 7.49 15.37 1.10
C ASN A 305 7.38 14.08 1.93
N SER A 306 7.36 12.92 1.27
CA SER A 306 7.23 11.63 1.96
C SER A 306 8.52 11.10 2.57
N GLY A 307 9.65 11.38 1.91
CA GLY A 307 10.94 10.73 2.20
C GLY A 307 11.01 9.28 1.73
N GLN A 308 10.06 8.77 0.94
CA GLN A 308 10.11 7.40 0.42
C GLN A 308 11.30 7.21 -0.54
N ASP A 309 11.78 5.97 -0.64
CA ASP A 309 12.89 5.54 -1.48
C ASP A 309 12.45 4.68 -2.67
N GLU A 310 11.13 4.54 -2.89
CA GLU A 310 10.53 3.88 -4.03
C GLU A 310 9.34 4.69 -4.56
N VAL A 311 9.27 4.84 -5.89
CA VAL A 311 8.13 5.39 -6.62
C VAL A 311 7.68 4.38 -7.67
N SER A 312 6.39 4.33 -7.98
CA SER A 312 5.86 3.49 -9.05
C SER A 312 4.82 4.19 -9.92
N LEU A 313 4.91 3.96 -11.23
CA LEU A 313 3.91 4.41 -12.20
C LEU A 313 2.84 3.34 -12.36
N THR A 314 1.58 3.75 -12.24
CA THR A 314 0.42 2.84 -12.22
C THR A 314 -0.64 3.24 -13.24
N ALA A 315 -1.08 2.27 -14.03
CA ALA A 315 -2.28 2.33 -14.87
C ALA A 315 -2.78 0.90 -15.14
N LEU A 316 -3.99 0.75 -15.70
CA LEU A 316 -4.47 -0.55 -16.18
C LEU A 316 -3.56 -1.15 -17.27
N SER A 317 -2.88 -0.29 -18.02
CA SER A 317 -1.85 -0.69 -18.97
C SER A 317 -0.79 0.40 -19.11
N THR A 318 0.19 0.40 -18.23
CA THR A 318 1.26 1.41 -18.21
C THR A 318 2.09 1.39 -19.49
N ALA A 319 2.28 0.20 -20.08
CA ALA A 319 3.01 0.04 -21.34
C ALA A 319 2.28 0.65 -22.57
N ASP A 320 0.98 0.97 -22.45
CA ASP A 320 0.21 1.65 -23.49
C ASP A 320 0.14 3.17 -23.28
N VAL A 321 0.77 3.73 -22.24
CA VAL A 321 0.82 5.18 -22.06
C VAL A 321 1.73 5.76 -23.14
N SER A 322 1.24 6.76 -23.87
CA SER A 322 1.87 7.24 -25.10
C SER A 322 3.29 7.77 -24.91
N SER A 323 3.56 8.37 -23.76
CA SER A 323 4.83 9.00 -23.39
C SER A 323 5.67 8.17 -22.41
N ILE A 324 5.35 6.88 -22.21
CA ILE A 324 5.93 6.08 -21.13
C ILE A 324 7.47 6.01 -21.17
N SER A 325 8.07 5.72 -22.33
CA SER A 325 9.52 5.60 -22.47
C SER A 325 10.27 6.90 -22.17
N PRO A 326 9.97 8.05 -22.82
CA PRO A 326 10.65 9.30 -22.49
C PRO A 326 10.36 9.78 -21.06
N MET A 327 9.16 9.51 -20.52
CA MET A 327 8.84 9.83 -19.14
C MET A 327 9.71 9.04 -18.15
N ILE A 328 9.89 7.73 -18.35
CA ILE A 328 10.75 6.91 -17.49
C ILE A 328 12.20 7.38 -17.56
N LYS A 329 12.72 7.70 -18.75
CA LYS A 329 14.08 8.24 -18.90
C LYS A 329 14.30 9.49 -18.04
N ARG A 330 13.38 10.45 -18.09
CA ARG A 330 13.42 11.66 -17.26
C ARG A 330 13.33 11.37 -15.77
N LEU A 331 12.48 10.43 -15.38
CA LEU A 331 12.36 10.03 -13.98
C LEU A 331 13.63 9.33 -13.48
N VAL A 332 14.29 8.51 -14.29
CA VAL A 332 15.56 7.86 -13.94
C VAL A 332 16.67 8.91 -13.76
N GLU A 333 16.75 9.91 -14.66
CA GLU A 333 17.68 11.04 -14.55
C GLU A 333 17.53 11.77 -13.20
N LYS A 334 16.31 11.93 -12.72
CA LYS A 334 15.97 12.60 -11.45
C LYS A 334 16.15 11.71 -10.21
N THR A 335 15.73 10.44 -10.29
CA THR A 335 15.65 9.52 -9.13
C THR A 335 16.95 8.77 -8.83
N ALA A 336 17.77 8.48 -9.84
CA ALA A 336 19.01 7.72 -9.68
C ALA A 336 20.08 8.39 -8.79
N PRO A 337 20.33 9.72 -8.88
CA PRO A 337 21.24 10.43 -7.98
C PRO A 337 20.84 10.31 -6.50
N GLU A 338 19.54 10.29 -6.23
CA GLU A 338 18.98 10.16 -4.90
C GLU A 338 18.82 8.71 -4.42
N ARG A 339 19.23 7.72 -5.24
CA ARG A 339 19.10 6.28 -4.97
C ARG A 339 17.65 5.81 -4.78
N VAL A 340 16.69 6.51 -5.36
CA VAL A 340 15.27 6.12 -5.35
C VAL A 340 15.02 5.04 -6.40
N SER A 341 14.26 4.01 -6.03
CA SER A 341 13.82 2.94 -6.93
C SER A 341 12.60 3.39 -7.75
N LEU A 342 12.59 3.08 -9.04
CA LEU A 342 11.46 3.32 -9.94
C LEU A 342 10.83 1.98 -10.35
N GLY A 343 9.61 1.72 -9.87
CA GLY A 343 8.77 0.61 -10.29
C GLY A 343 7.85 0.99 -11.45
N VAL A 344 7.54 0.04 -12.31
CA VAL A 344 6.48 0.21 -13.33
C VAL A 344 5.52 -0.97 -13.18
N ALA A 345 4.28 -0.68 -12.77
CA ALA A 345 3.25 -1.70 -12.63
C ALA A 345 2.64 -2.05 -14.00
N SER A 346 2.05 -3.24 -14.12
CA SER A 346 1.24 -3.66 -15.28
C SER A 346 1.98 -3.62 -16.63
N LEU A 347 3.18 -4.21 -16.67
CA LEU A 347 3.98 -4.30 -17.89
C LEU A 347 3.45 -5.42 -18.80
N ARG A 348 3.10 -5.05 -20.03
CA ARG A 348 2.79 -6.03 -21.07
C ARG A 348 4.06 -6.54 -21.72
N ALA A 349 3.99 -7.78 -22.17
CA ALA A 349 5.13 -8.51 -22.70
C ALA A 349 5.87 -7.76 -23.84
N TYR A 350 5.18 -7.00 -24.70
CA TYR A 350 5.78 -6.40 -25.92
C TYR A 350 5.99 -4.90 -25.90
N GLY A 351 5.57 -4.23 -24.82
CA GLY A 351 5.56 -2.77 -24.76
C GLY A 351 6.84 -2.13 -24.21
N LEU A 352 7.77 -2.94 -23.69
CA LEU A 352 9.00 -2.42 -23.12
C LEU A 352 10.03 -2.23 -24.22
N ALA A 353 10.57 -1.03 -24.36
CA ALA A 353 11.74 -0.79 -25.21
C ALA A 353 13.02 -1.36 -24.55
N ASP A 354 14.05 -1.65 -25.33
CA ASP A 354 15.27 -2.29 -24.85
C ASP A 354 16.03 -1.44 -23.82
N ASP A 355 16.07 -0.13 -24.02
CA ASP A 355 16.60 0.87 -23.11
C ASP A 355 15.88 0.86 -21.76
N LEU A 356 14.55 0.71 -21.77
CA LEU A 356 13.74 0.63 -20.57
C LEU A 356 14.06 -0.63 -19.75
N LEU A 357 14.27 -1.78 -20.39
CA LEU A 357 14.68 -3.01 -19.69
C LEU A 357 16.08 -2.87 -19.06
N ASP A 358 16.98 -2.15 -19.73
CA ASP A 358 18.33 -1.89 -19.23
C ASP A 358 18.32 -0.90 -18.05
N ASP A 359 17.48 0.14 -18.11
CA ASP A 359 17.27 1.08 -17.00
C ASP A 359 16.55 0.43 -15.81
N MET A 360 15.58 -0.45 -16.06
CA MET A 360 14.91 -1.24 -15.00
C MET A 360 15.90 -2.13 -14.23
N ARG A 361 16.99 -2.57 -14.86
CA ARG A 361 18.06 -3.30 -14.16
C ARG A 361 18.84 -2.38 -13.21
N ARG A 362 19.02 -1.10 -13.55
CA ARG A 362 19.68 -0.11 -12.67
C ARG A 362 18.90 0.10 -11.37
N VAL A 363 17.57 -0.07 -11.42
CA VAL A 363 16.64 0.05 -10.28
C VAL A 363 16.26 -1.29 -9.62
N ARG A 364 17.01 -2.38 -9.89
CA ARG A 364 17.06 -3.63 -9.09
C ARG A 364 15.80 -4.53 -9.09
N ALA A 365 15.03 -4.59 -10.17
CA ALA A 365 13.99 -5.60 -10.30
C ALA A 365 14.58 -7.05 -10.33
N GLN A 366 14.08 -7.96 -9.49
CA GLN A 366 14.57 -9.36 -9.42
C GLN A 366 14.00 -10.28 -10.51
N GLY A 367 12.93 -9.85 -11.15
CA GLY A 367 12.20 -10.59 -12.16
C GLY A 367 11.05 -9.75 -12.70
N LEU A 368 10.52 -10.15 -13.85
CA LEU A 368 9.43 -9.44 -14.51
C LEU A 368 8.16 -10.28 -14.49
N THR A 369 7.03 -9.62 -14.34
CA THR A 369 5.71 -10.26 -14.34
C THR A 369 4.97 -9.84 -15.59
N PHE A 370 4.43 -10.82 -16.32
CA PHE A 370 3.67 -10.62 -17.54
C PHE A 370 2.34 -11.36 -17.44
N ALA A 371 1.38 -10.91 -18.23
CA ALA A 371 0.00 -11.36 -18.13
C ALA A 371 -0.50 -11.83 -19.53
N PRO A 372 -0.19 -13.08 -19.94
CA PRO A 372 -0.74 -13.68 -21.16
C PRO A 372 -2.23 -14.03 -21.07
N GLU A 373 -2.71 -14.27 -19.85
CA GLU A 373 -4.08 -14.60 -19.44
C GLU A 373 -4.63 -15.94 -19.91
N ALA A 374 -4.18 -16.45 -21.07
CA ALA A 374 -4.63 -17.70 -21.64
C ALA A 374 -3.48 -18.52 -22.25
N GLY A 375 -3.61 -19.85 -22.17
CA GLY A 375 -2.57 -20.82 -22.54
C GLY A 375 -2.28 -20.89 -24.04
N THR A 376 -3.29 -21.11 -24.88
CA THR A 376 -3.13 -21.24 -26.34
C THR A 376 -3.36 -19.91 -27.06
N GLN A 377 -2.96 -19.84 -28.34
CA GLN A 377 -3.27 -18.67 -29.16
C GLN A 377 -4.78 -18.50 -29.35
N ARG A 378 -5.50 -19.61 -29.60
CA ARG A 378 -6.95 -19.62 -29.73
C ARG A 378 -7.61 -19.00 -28.49
N MET A 379 -7.21 -19.42 -27.29
CA MET A 379 -7.82 -18.91 -26.06
C MET A 379 -7.45 -17.44 -25.79
N ARG A 380 -6.23 -17.00 -26.17
CA ARG A 380 -5.88 -15.57 -26.18
C ARG A 380 -6.78 -14.76 -27.12
N ASP A 381 -7.12 -15.32 -28.28
CA ASP A 381 -8.02 -14.68 -29.23
C ASP A 381 -9.48 -14.62 -28.72
N VAL A 382 -9.94 -15.66 -28.02
CA VAL A 382 -11.26 -15.72 -27.34
C VAL A 382 -11.37 -14.62 -26.29
N VAL A 383 -10.38 -14.45 -25.42
CA VAL A 383 -10.42 -13.41 -24.37
C VAL A 383 -10.09 -11.99 -24.87
N ASN A 384 -9.79 -11.87 -26.17
CA ASN A 384 -9.31 -10.64 -26.81
C ASN A 384 -8.03 -10.09 -26.19
N LYS A 385 -7.03 -10.96 -26.01
CA LYS A 385 -5.69 -10.58 -25.61
C LYS A 385 -4.80 -10.51 -26.86
N ASN A 386 -4.46 -9.30 -27.28
CA ASN A 386 -3.65 -9.02 -28.48
C ASN A 386 -2.16 -9.37 -28.29
N VAL A 387 -1.89 -10.63 -27.98
CA VAL A 387 -0.57 -11.21 -27.74
C VAL A 387 -0.41 -12.52 -28.49
N THR A 388 0.66 -12.63 -29.28
CA THR A 388 1.07 -13.88 -29.90
C THR A 388 2.09 -14.65 -29.07
N GLU A 389 2.13 -15.97 -29.24
CA GLU A 389 3.16 -16.79 -28.56
C GLU A 389 4.59 -16.43 -28.98
N ALA A 390 4.81 -16.15 -30.26
CA ALA A 390 6.12 -15.76 -30.77
C ALA A 390 6.63 -14.50 -30.06
N GLN A 391 5.74 -13.52 -29.89
CA GLN A 391 6.06 -12.35 -29.12
C GLN A 391 6.37 -12.73 -27.66
N LEU A 392 5.60 -13.61 -26.99
CA LEU A 392 5.84 -14.00 -25.58
C LEU A 392 7.25 -14.56 -25.39
N MET A 393 7.71 -15.34 -26.38
CA MET A 393 9.03 -15.92 -26.38
C MET A 393 10.12 -14.88 -26.62
N ASP A 394 9.89 -13.90 -27.49
CA ASP A 394 10.78 -12.74 -27.64
C ASP A 394 10.93 -11.96 -26.33
N THR A 395 9.84 -11.72 -25.59
CA THR A 395 9.91 -11.10 -24.26
C THR A 395 10.71 -11.93 -23.27
N ALA A 396 10.52 -13.25 -23.25
CA ALA A 396 11.30 -14.13 -22.40
C ALA A 396 12.78 -14.04 -22.76
N GLU A 397 13.12 -14.03 -24.05
CA GLU A 397 14.48 -13.88 -24.54
C GLU A 397 15.09 -12.54 -24.10
N ARG A 398 14.39 -11.44 -24.33
CA ARG A 398 14.80 -10.09 -23.93
C ARG A 398 14.96 -9.95 -22.43
N THR A 399 14.12 -10.62 -21.63
CA THR A 399 14.20 -10.64 -20.17
C THR A 399 15.41 -11.43 -19.69
N PHE A 400 15.55 -12.70 -20.09
CA PHE A 400 16.60 -13.56 -19.55
C PHE A 400 18.01 -13.19 -20.06
N SER A 401 18.13 -12.75 -21.32
CA SER A 401 19.42 -12.29 -21.89
C SER A 401 20.01 -11.09 -21.15
N ARG A 402 19.16 -10.26 -20.54
CA ARG A 402 19.54 -9.10 -19.72
C ARG A 402 19.89 -9.46 -18.27
N GLY A 403 19.87 -10.75 -17.93
CA GLY A 403 20.35 -11.27 -16.66
C GLY A 403 19.31 -11.32 -15.53
N PHE A 404 18.02 -11.14 -15.85
CA PHE A 404 16.93 -11.45 -14.92
C PHE A 404 16.85 -12.97 -14.71
N ASP A 405 16.70 -13.41 -13.46
CA ASP A 405 16.66 -14.84 -13.12
C ASP A 405 15.23 -15.40 -13.07
N LYS A 406 14.22 -14.52 -12.95
CA LYS A 406 12.83 -14.91 -12.66
C LYS A 406 11.86 -14.24 -13.63
N MET A 407 10.92 -15.02 -14.15
CA MET A 407 9.77 -14.54 -14.92
C MET A 407 8.49 -15.09 -14.28
N LYS A 408 7.50 -14.23 -14.05
CA LYS A 408 6.17 -14.63 -13.56
C LYS A 408 5.15 -14.40 -14.67
N LEU A 409 4.25 -15.36 -14.88
CA LEU A 409 3.20 -15.33 -15.88
C LEU A 409 1.84 -15.50 -15.20
N TYR A 410 0.88 -14.60 -15.48
CA TYR A 410 -0.49 -14.70 -15.01
C TYR A 410 -1.40 -15.35 -16.06
N PHE A 411 -2.24 -16.27 -15.61
CA PHE A 411 -3.21 -16.99 -16.43
C PHE A 411 -4.53 -17.13 -15.67
N MET A 412 -5.57 -17.45 -16.41
CA MET A 412 -6.88 -17.82 -15.88
C MET A 412 -7.31 -19.18 -16.41
N ILE A 413 -8.16 -19.87 -15.66
CA ILE A 413 -8.93 -21.03 -16.09
C ILE A 413 -10.42 -20.77 -15.91
N GLY A 414 -11.27 -21.55 -16.56
CA GLY A 414 -12.73 -21.37 -16.54
C GLY A 414 -13.22 -20.31 -17.52
N LEU A 415 -12.47 -20.10 -18.60
CA LEU A 415 -12.85 -19.17 -19.67
C LEU A 415 -13.90 -19.79 -20.59
N PRO A 416 -14.77 -18.98 -21.24
CA PRO A 416 -15.77 -19.52 -22.15
C PRO A 416 -15.10 -20.20 -23.35
N THR A 417 -15.65 -21.35 -23.77
CA THR A 417 -15.10 -22.22 -24.83
C THR A 417 -13.74 -22.86 -24.50
N GLU A 418 -13.29 -22.83 -23.24
CA GLU A 418 -12.02 -23.44 -22.82
C GLU A 418 -12.06 -24.97 -22.90
N GLU A 419 -11.06 -25.54 -23.55
CA GLU A 419 -10.87 -26.98 -23.69
C GLU A 419 -9.64 -27.43 -22.88
N GLU A 420 -9.51 -28.74 -22.65
CA GLU A 420 -8.40 -29.31 -21.89
C GLU A 420 -7.02 -28.93 -22.48
N GLU A 421 -6.92 -28.85 -23.82
CA GLU A 421 -5.69 -28.42 -24.50
C GLU A 421 -5.28 -27.00 -24.09
N ASP A 422 -6.24 -26.09 -23.89
CA ASP A 422 -5.95 -24.72 -23.49
C ASP A 422 -5.41 -24.63 -22.06
N VAL A 423 -6.00 -25.43 -21.17
CA VAL A 423 -5.56 -25.56 -19.77
C VAL A 423 -4.14 -26.10 -19.72
N ARG A 424 -3.84 -27.19 -20.44
CA ARG A 424 -2.46 -27.72 -20.55
C ARG A 424 -1.52 -26.73 -21.21
N GLY A 425 -2.02 -25.95 -22.17
CA GLY A 425 -1.32 -24.88 -22.87
C GLY A 425 -0.70 -23.85 -21.93
N ILE A 426 -1.32 -23.57 -20.78
CA ILE A 426 -0.79 -22.67 -19.75
C ILE A 426 0.60 -23.12 -19.28
N VAL A 427 0.75 -24.39 -18.94
CA VAL A 427 2.03 -24.96 -18.50
C VAL A 427 2.99 -25.06 -19.67
N THR A 428 2.51 -25.38 -20.88
CA THR A 428 3.33 -25.39 -22.11
C THR A 428 3.98 -24.05 -22.39
N VAL A 429 3.27 -22.93 -22.28
CA VAL A 429 3.85 -21.58 -22.41
C VAL A 429 4.94 -21.35 -21.36
N GLY A 430 4.69 -21.75 -20.10
CA GLY A 430 5.69 -21.68 -19.04
C GLY A 430 6.95 -22.52 -19.32
N LYS A 431 6.78 -23.73 -19.86
CA LYS A 431 7.86 -24.63 -20.31
C LYS A 431 8.67 -23.98 -21.45
N ASN A 432 8.00 -23.36 -22.41
CA ASN A 432 8.63 -22.68 -23.55
C ASN A 432 9.45 -21.46 -23.08
N ALA A 433 8.88 -20.60 -22.23
CA ALA A 433 9.60 -19.47 -21.65
C ALA A 433 10.81 -19.91 -20.82
N LEU A 434 10.70 -21.00 -20.05
CA LEU A 434 11.81 -21.55 -19.28
C LEU A 434 12.91 -22.11 -20.20
N ARG A 435 12.55 -22.74 -21.33
CA ARG A 435 13.51 -23.22 -22.33
C ARG A 435 14.30 -22.06 -22.93
N VAL A 436 13.63 -20.96 -23.27
CA VAL A 436 14.28 -19.72 -23.71
C VAL A 436 15.23 -19.20 -22.63
N GLY A 437 14.76 -19.11 -21.38
CA GLY A 437 15.59 -18.64 -20.26
C GLY A 437 16.82 -19.51 -20.00
N LYS A 438 16.74 -20.83 -20.16
CA LYS A 438 17.89 -21.74 -20.08
C LYS A 438 18.88 -21.56 -21.23
N ARG A 439 18.40 -21.15 -22.42
CA ARG A 439 19.23 -20.93 -23.61
C ARG A 439 20.01 -19.61 -23.53
N VAL A 440 19.37 -18.51 -23.13
CA VAL A 440 19.95 -17.16 -23.21
C VAL A 440 20.33 -16.56 -21.86
N GLY A 441 19.77 -17.10 -20.77
CA GLY A 441 20.03 -16.63 -19.41
C GLY A 441 21.25 -17.27 -18.78
N LYS A 442 21.49 -16.94 -17.51
CA LYS A 442 22.62 -17.50 -16.75
C LYS A 442 22.40 -19.01 -16.48
N PRO A 443 23.42 -19.85 -16.68
CA PRO A 443 23.32 -21.30 -16.45
C PRO A 443 22.75 -21.62 -15.07
N GLY A 444 21.70 -22.44 -15.04
CA GLY A 444 21.06 -22.91 -13.81
C GLY A 444 20.24 -21.89 -13.02
N ARG A 445 20.10 -20.64 -13.49
CA ARG A 445 19.40 -19.58 -12.74
C ARG A 445 18.00 -19.22 -13.23
N ALA A 446 17.64 -19.57 -14.46
CA ALA A 446 16.32 -19.26 -15.02
C ALA A 446 15.21 -20.00 -14.27
N ASN A 447 14.22 -19.24 -13.77
CA ASN A 447 13.03 -19.74 -13.10
C ASN A 447 11.78 -19.08 -13.69
N VAL A 448 10.74 -19.88 -13.93
CA VAL A 448 9.43 -19.38 -14.38
C VAL A 448 8.37 -19.74 -13.35
N THR A 449 7.49 -18.81 -13.01
CA THR A 449 6.31 -19.05 -12.18
C THR A 449 5.05 -18.79 -12.98
N VAL A 450 4.21 -19.80 -13.13
CA VAL A 450 2.88 -19.74 -13.71
C VAL A 450 1.89 -19.58 -12.55
N SER A 451 1.13 -18.49 -12.54
CA SER A 451 0.17 -18.18 -11.49
C SER A 451 -1.21 -18.12 -12.12
N VAL A 452 -2.12 -18.97 -11.67
CA VAL A 452 -3.41 -19.24 -12.31
C VAL A 452 -4.54 -18.88 -11.36
N SER A 453 -5.42 -17.97 -11.80
CA SER A 453 -6.66 -17.64 -11.11
C SER A 453 -7.87 -18.28 -11.79
N THR A 454 -9.00 -18.32 -11.10
CA THR A 454 -10.28 -18.75 -11.67
C THR A 454 -10.96 -17.54 -12.31
N HIS A 455 -11.54 -17.71 -13.50
CA HIS A 455 -12.36 -16.67 -14.11
C HIS A 455 -13.70 -16.55 -13.37
N VAL A 456 -13.98 -15.34 -12.88
CA VAL A 456 -15.28 -14.95 -12.35
C VAL A 456 -15.96 -14.07 -13.41
N PRO A 457 -17.13 -14.46 -13.96
CA PRO A 457 -17.90 -13.61 -14.85
C PRO A 457 -18.31 -12.32 -14.11
N LYS A 458 -17.92 -11.16 -14.66
CA LYS A 458 -18.22 -9.85 -14.04
C LYS A 458 -19.27 -9.09 -14.83
N PRO A 459 -20.18 -8.35 -14.15
CA PRO A 459 -21.06 -7.36 -14.78
C PRO A 459 -20.32 -6.39 -15.68
N HIS A 460 -21.01 -5.86 -16.68
CA HIS A 460 -20.47 -4.88 -17.64
C HIS A 460 -19.27 -5.40 -18.44
N THR A 461 -19.23 -6.71 -18.68
CA THR A 461 -18.23 -7.35 -19.55
C THR A 461 -18.88 -8.17 -20.65
N PRO A 462 -18.21 -8.40 -21.80
CA PRO A 462 -18.71 -9.35 -22.79
C PRO A 462 -18.90 -10.78 -22.24
N PHE A 463 -18.25 -11.13 -21.12
CA PHE A 463 -18.41 -12.44 -20.48
C PHE A 463 -19.45 -12.47 -19.36
N GLN A 464 -20.20 -11.39 -19.13
CA GLN A 464 -21.25 -11.36 -18.09
C GLN A 464 -22.31 -12.46 -18.25
N TRP A 465 -22.51 -12.96 -19.49
CA TRP A 465 -23.49 -14.01 -19.79
C TRP A 465 -22.98 -15.44 -19.68
N CYS A 466 -21.67 -15.67 -19.59
CA CYS A 466 -21.16 -17.05 -19.54
C CYS A 466 -21.36 -17.66 -18.15
N ALA A 467 -21.55 -18.97 -18.11
CA ALA A 467 -21.45 -19.71 -16.87
C ALA A 467 -20.04 -19.57 -16.27
N MET A 468 -19.99 -19.62 -14.95
CA MET A 468 -18.76 -19.88 -14.21
C MET A 468 -18.57 -21.41 -14.14
N ASP A 469 -17.33 -21.88 -14.23
CA ASP A 469 -17.02 -23.30 -13.99
C ASP A 469 -17.48 -23.75 -12.61
N SER A 470 -17.93 -25.00 -12.50
CA SER A 470 -18.23 -25.60 -11.20
C SER A 470 -16.96 -25.75 -10.35
N LEU A 471 -17.13 -25.87 -9.03
CA LEU A 471 -16.00 -26.08 -8.12
C LEU A 471 -15.19 -27.33 -8.46
N ASP A 472 -15.85 -28.38 -8.94
CA ASP A 472 -15.20 -29.63 -9.33
C ASP A 472 -14.43 -29.49 -10.64
N ASP A 473 -14.98 -28.79 -11.64
CA ASP A 473 -14.26 -28.46 -12.89
C ASP A 473 -12.98 -27.66 -12.59
N ILE A 474 -13.09 -26.64 -11.72
CA ILE A 474 -11.93 -25.82 -11.32
C ILE A 474 -10.87 -26.70 -10.66
N ARG A 475 -11.26 -27.57 -9.72
CA ARG A 475 -10.33 -28.49 -9.02
C ARG A 475 -9.67 -29.46 -9.99
N GLN A 476 -10.43 -29.99 -10.96
CA GLN A 476 -9.91 -30.88 -11.98
C GLN A 476 -8.86 -30.16 -12.83
N LYS A 477 -9.16 -28.97 -13.35
CA LYS A 477 -8.22 -28.14 -14.13
C LYS A 477 -6.97 -27.79 -13.33
N GLN A 478 -7.10 -27.41 -12.06
CA GLN A 478 -5.96 -27.17 -11.17
C GLN A 478 -5.11 -28.42 -10.93
N SER A 479 -5.73 -29.61 -10.84
CA SER A 479 -4.98 -30.88 -10.77
C SER A 479 -4.17 -31.10 -12.04
N MET A 480 -4.77 -30.94 -13.22
CA MET A 480 -4.09 -31.08 -14.50
C MET A 480 -2.85 -30.17 -14.58
N LEU A 481 -2.96 -28.90 -14.18
CA LEU A 481 -1.84 -27.95 -14.18
C LEU A 481 -0.70 -28.39 -13.26
N ARG A 482 -1.01 -28.95 -12.08
CA ARG A 482 -0.01 -29.45 -11.13
C ARG A 482 0.68 -30.69 -11.66
N ASP A 483 -0.08 -31.62 -12.22
CA ASP A 483 0.45 -32.87 -12.80
C ASP A 483 1.38 -32.57 -13.98
N GLU A 484 0.99 -31.63 -14.85
CA GLU A 484 1.76 -31.22 -16.04
C GLU A 484 3.10 -30.55 -15.69
N ALA A 485 3.25 -30.00 -14.48
CA ALA A 485 4.45 -29.33 -13.98
C ALA A 485 5.26 -30.14 -12.96
N ARG A 486 4.79 -31.33 -12.56
CA ARG A 486 5.30 -32.11 -11.42
C ARG A 486 6.82 -32.34 -11.43
N ASP A 487 7.38 -32.63 -12.61
CA ASP A 487 8.79 -33.00 -12.75
C ASP A 487 9.74 -31.80 -12.98
N MET A 488 9.25 -30.56 -12.85
CA MET A 488 10.03 -29.36 -13.19
C MET A 488 10.29 -28.43 -12.01
N ARG A 489 11.42 -28.61 -11.31
CA ARG A 489 11.82 -27.76 -10.17
C ARG A 489 11.89 -26.25 -10.48
N ALA A 490 12.28 -25.89 -11.70
CA ALA A 490 12.44 -24.48 -12.14
C ALA A 490 11.17 -23.85 -12.73
N LEU A 491 10.07 -24.62 -12.86
CA LEU A 491 8.75 -24.14 -13.27
C LEU A 491 7.78 -24.32 -12.11
N LYS A 492 7.37 -23.23 -11.48
CA LYS A 492 6.43 -23.26 -10.35
C LYS A 492 5.03 -22.94 -10.82
N VAL A 493 4.05 -23.79 -10.51
CA VAL A 493 2.63 -23.50 -10.70
C VAL A 493 2.04 -23.06 -9.35
N LYS A 494 1.32 -21.94 -9.35
CA LYS A 494 0.53 -21.45 -8.22
C LYS A 494 -0.91 -21.29 -8.68
N THR A 495 -1.86 -21.74 -7.87
CA THR A 495 -3.30 -21.63 -8.14
C THR A 495 -4.00 -20.88 -7.01
N HIS A 496 -5.08 -20.17 -7.34
CA HIS A 496 -5.93 -19.49 -6.34
C HIS A 496 -6.82 -20.49 -5.59
N ASN A 497 -7.36 -20.06 -4.45
CA ASN A 497 -8.36 -20.82 -3.71
C ASN A 497 -9.70 -20.81 -4.47
N SER A 498 -10.16 -21.98 -4.91
CA SER A 498 -11.34 -22.15 -5.76
C SER A 498 -12.66 -21.85 -5.04
N ARG A 499 -12.71 -22.02 -3.71
CA ARG A 499 -13.93 -21.87 -2.90
C ARG A 499 -14.36 -20.41 -2.82
N THR A 500 -13.41 -19.51 -2.53
CA THR A 500 -13.65 -18.07 -2.46
C THR A 500 -14.10 -17.47 -3.79
N SER A 501 -13.64 -18.02 -4.93
CA SER A 501 -14.06 -17.56 -6.26
C SER A 501 -15.55 -17.82 -6.53
N VAL A 502 -16.11 -18.92 -6.02
CA VAL A 502 -17.54 -19.23 -6.20
C VAL A 502 -18.41 -18.19 -5.49
N LEU A 503 -18.10 -17.88 -4.23
CA LEU A 503 -18.79 -16.82 -3.50
C LEU A 503 -18.66 -15.47 -4.20
N GLU A 504 -17.47 -15.14 -4.70
CA GLU A 504 -17.26 -13.92 -5.49
C GLU A 504 -18.15 -13.89 -6.74
N GLY A 505 -18.33 -15.02 -7.44
CA GLY A 505 -19.21 -15.12 -8.60
C GLY A 505 -20.68 -14.90 -8.27
N VAL A 506 -21.15 -15.45 -7.15
CA VAL A 506 -22.52 -15.24 -6.64
C VAL A 506 -22.74 -13.77 -6.31
N LEU A 507 -21.83 -13.15 -5.54
CA LEU A 507 -21.98 -11.75 -5.14
C LEU A 507 -21.76 -10.77 -6.30
N ALA A 508 -20.88 -11.07 -7.26
CA ALA A 508 -20.63 -10.22 -8.42
C ALA A 508 -21.81 -10.14 -9.36
N ARG A 509 -22.51 -11.26 -9.60
CA ARG A 509 -23.72 -11.31 -10.44
C ARG A 509 -25.02 -11.28 -9.63
N GLY A 510 -24.91 -11.05 -8.34
CA GLY A 510 -26.02 -11.08 -7.40
C GLY A 510 -27.02 -9.95 -7.61
N ASP A 511 -28.26 -10.20 -7.21
CA ASP A 511 -29.31 -9.20 -7.16
C ASP A 511 -29.63 -8.77 -5.72
N ARG A 512 -30.65 -7.92 -5.57
CA ARG A 512 -31.02 -7.35 -4.27
C ARG A 512 -31.48 -8.39 -3.24
N SER A 513 -31.90 -9.58 -3.67
CA SER A 513 -32.34 -10.65 -2.76
C SER A 513 -31.20 -11.19 -1.90
N LEU A 514 -29.96 -11.05 -2.35
CA LEU A 514 -28.78 -11.51 -1.60
C LEU A 514 -28.51 -10.70 -0.33
N ALA A 515 -29.10 -9.51 -0.18
CA ALA A 515 -28.83 -8.63 0.96
C ALA A 515 -29.12 -9.31 2.30
N ASP A 516 -30.21 -10.08 2.38
CA ASP A 516 -30.57 -10.81 3.61
C ASP A 516 -29.55 -11.91 3.94
N ALA A 517 -28.98 -12.57 2.92
CA ALA A 517 -27.92 -13.55 3.10
C ALA A 517 -26.59 -12.90 3.55
N VAL A 518 -26.23 -11.74 2.97
CA VAL A 518 -25.05 -10.97 3.39
C VAL A 518 -25.15 -10.57 4.87
N GLU A 519 -26.31 -10.05 5.29
CA GLU A 519 -26.54 -9.69 6.69
C GLU A 519 -26.52 -10.91 7.61
N HIS A 520 -27.11 -12.03 7.21
CA HIS A 520 -27.10 -13.24 8.02
C HIS A 520 -25.70 -13.86 8.16
N ALA A 521 -24.92 -13.89 7.08
CA ALA A 521 -23.54 -14.36 7.13
C ALA A 521 -22.70 -13.47 8.08
N TYR A 522 -22.84 -12.14 7.98
CA TYR A 522 -22.18 -11.19 8.89
C TYR A 522 -22.57 -11.44 10.35
N LEU A 523 -23.87 -11.52 10.66
CA LEU A 523 -24.36 -11.79 12.02
C LEU A 523 -23.93 -13.16 12.56
N GLY A 524 -23.64 -14.12 11.67
CA GLY A 524 -23.02 -15.41 12.00
C GLY A 524 -21.51 -15.33 12.27
N GLY A 525 -20.88 -14.18 12.07
CA GLY A 525 -19.46 -13.92 12.29
C GLY A 525 -18.58 -13.92 11.03
N ALA A 526 -19.16 -13.97 9.83
CA ALA A 526 -18.39 -13.86 8.59
C ALA A 526 -17.81 -12.44 8.46
N THR A 527 -16.49 -12.35 8.30
CA THR A 527 -15.72 -11.14 8.01
C THR A 527 -14.46 -11.54 7.27
N PHE A 528 -13.90 -10.63 6.46
CA PHE A 528 -12.68 -10.86 5.68
C PHE A 528 -12.79 -12.10 4.76
N ASP A 529 -13.90 -12.23 4.02
CA ASP A 529 -14.20 -13.40 3.18
C ASP A 529 -13.16 -13.68 2.08
N SER A 530 -12.35 -12.66 1.75
CA SER A 530 -11.21 -12.73 0.82
C SER A 530 -9.96 -13.40 1.40
N TRP A 531 -9.85 -13.50 2.72
CA TRP A 531 -8.70 -14.06 3.44
C TRP A 531 -8.91 -15.55 3.69
N GLU A 532 -7.99 -16.38 3.22
CA GLU A 532 -8.12 -17.84 3.25
C GLU A 532 -8.32 -18.39 4.66
N GLU A 533 -7.63 -17.81 5.65
CA GLU A 533 -7.72 -18.16 7.06
C GLU A 533 -9.00 -17.68 7.75
N ARG A 534 -9.78 -16.80 7.11
CA ARG A 534 -11.04 -16.25 7.62
C ARG A 534 -12.27 -16.67 6.83
N SER A 535 -12.08 -17.29 5.66
CA SER A 535 -13.19 -17.70 4.80
C SER A 535 -14.11 -18.70 5.50
N ARG A 536 -15.36 -18.30 5.74
CA ARG A 536 -16.41 -19.09 6.43
C ARG A 536 -17.57 -19.39 5.49
N LEU A 537 -17.29 -20.16 4.43
CA LEU A 537 -18.32 -20.55 3.46
C LEU A 537 -19.49 -21.31 4.08
N ASP A 538 -19.27 -22.01 5.18
CA ASP A 538 -20.33 -22.67 5.95
C ASP A 538 -21.42 -21.69 6.42
N LEU A 539 -21.04 -20.45 6.79
CA LEU A 539 -21.99 -19.41 7.18
C LEU A 539 -22.79 -18.88 5.97
N TRP A 540 -22.15 -18.80 4.81
CA TRP A 540 -22.80 -18.40 3.55
C TRP A 540 -23.76 -19.48 3.05
N GLU A 541 -23.36 -20.75 3.08
CA GLU A 541 -24.21 -21.90 2.73
C GLU A 541 -25.47 -21.92 3.62
N ALA A 542 -25.30 -21.74 4.94
CA ALA A 542 -26.42 -21.64 5.87
C ALA A 542 -27.33 -20.42 5.58
N ALA A 543 -26.75 -19.29 5.19
CA ALA A 543 -27.51 -18.11 4.79
C ALA A 543 -28.33 -18.36 3.52
N PHE A 544 -27.73 -18.97 2.50
CA PHE A 544 -28.43 -19.31 1.26
C PHE A 544 -29.58 -20.29 1.52
N GLU A 545 -29.35 -21.34 2.30
CA GLU A 545 -30.39 -22.31 2.68
C GLU A 545 -31.56 -21.62 3.42
N LYS A 546 -31.25 -20.76 4.40
CA LYS A 546 -32.25 -20.05 5.21
C LYS A 546 -33.18 -19.18 4.37
N PHE A 547 -32.65 -18.50 3.36
CA PHE A 547 -33.44 -17.61 2.50
C PHE A 547 -33.90 -18.26 1.20
N GLY A 548 -33.65 -19.56 1.01
CA GLY A 548 -34.03 -20.30 -0.20
C GLY A 548 -33.33 -19.77 -1.46
N ILE A 549 -32.11 -19.27 -1.32
CA ILE A 549 -31.28 -18.78 -2.42
C ILE A 549 -30.55 -19.97 -3.03
N ASP A 550 -30.74 -20.20 -4.32
CA ASP A 550 -29.94 -21.14 -5.09
C ASP A 550 -28.75 -20.40 -5.74
N PRO A 551 -27.51 -20.64 -5.29
CA PRO A 551 -26.33 -19.99 -5.85
C PRO A 551 -26.13 -20.26 -7.36
N ASP A 552 -26.60 -21.41 -7.85
CA ASP A 552 -26.39 -21.82 -9.23
C ASP A 552 -27.11 -20.91 -10.23
N ILE A 553 -28.18 -20.24 -9.81
CA ILE A 553 -28.89 -19.23 -10.61
C ILE A 553 -27.93 -18.08 -10.99
N PHE A 554 -27.08 -17.64 -10.05
CA PHE A 554 -26.10 -16.58 -10.28
C PHE A 554 -24.82 -17.09 -10.96
N LEU A 555 -24.57 -18.40 -10.96
CA LEU A 555 -23.36 -19.00 -11.51
C LEU A 555 -23.55 -19.54 -12.94
N GLY A 556 -24.80 -19.79 -13.34
CA GLY A 556 -25.16 -20.33 -14.66
C GLY A 556 -24.94 -19.40 -15.85
N THR A 557 -25.30 -19.91 -17.03
CA THR A 557 -25.33 -19.13 -18.28
C THR A 557 -26.57 -18.25 -18.26
N ILE A 558 -26.40 -16.96 -18.53
CA ILE A 558 -27.50 -15.99 -18.59
C ILE A 558 -27.90 -15.79 -20.05
N PRO A 559 -29.20 -15.85 -20.40
CA PRO A 559 -29.66 -15.57 -21.76
C PRO A 559 -29.23 -14.17 -22.23
N VAL A 560 -28.65 -14.09 -23.43
CA VAL A 560 -28.27 -12.81 -24.02
C VAL A 560 -29.54 -12.04 -24.36
N GLY A 561 -29.72 -10.88 -23.74
CA GLY A 561 -30.90 -10.02 -23.89
C GLY A 561 -31.88 -10.07 -22.72
N ALA A 562 -31.70 -10.99 -21.77
CA ALA A 562 -32.39 -10.91 -20.48
C ALA A 562 -31.99 -9.63 -19.75
N ARG A 563 -32.92 -9.06 -18.97
CA ARG A 563 -32.62 -7.92 -18.10
C ARG A 563 -31.76 -8.39 -16.93
N LEU A 564 -30.82 -7.55 -16.51
CA LEU A 564 -29.83 -7.87 -15.48
C LEU A 564 -29.96 -6.92 -14.28
N PRO A 565 -29.57 -7.35 -13.06
CA PRO A 565 -29.63 -6.51 -11.87
C PRO A 565 -28.89 -5.16 -12.00
N TRP A 566 -27.85 -5.12 -12.82
CA TRP A 566 -27.01 -3.94 -13.06
C TRP A 566 -27.37 -3.12 -14.31
N ASP A 567 -28.43 -3.47 -15.05
CA ASP A 567 -28.83 -2.75 -16.28
C ASP A 567 -29.35 -1.33 -16.02
N HIS A 568 -29.70 -1.01 -14.78
CA HIS A 568 -30.11 0.33 -14.37
C HIS A 568 -28.93 1.32 -14.31
N ILE A 569 -27.69 0.86 -14.46
CA ILE A 569 -26.48 1.68 -14.47
C ILE A 569 -25.91 1.77 -15.90
N ASP A 570 -25.83 2.99 -16.43
CA ASP A 570 -25.19 3.23 -17.73
C ASP A 570 -23.69 3.52 -17.55
N VAL A 571 -22.87 2.56 -17.96
CA VAL A 571 -21.40 2.65 -17.98
C VAL A 571 -20.86 3.27 -19.28
N GLY A 572 -21.71 3.91 -20.08
CA GLY A 572 -21.39 4.66 -21.30
C GLY A 572 -21.03 3.79 -22.50
N LEU A 573 -21.51 2.55 -22.55
CA LEU A 573 -21.33 1.65 -23.70
C LEU A 573 -22.61 1.59 -24.53
N GLU A 574 -22.48 1.60 -25.86
CA GLU A 574 -23.64 1.44 -26.73
C GLU A 574 -24.30 0.08 -26.52
N GLU A 575 -25.63 0.08 -26.59
CA GLU A 575 -26.45 -1.13 -26.57
C GLU A 575 -25.94 -2.18 -27.59
N GLY A 576 -25.87 -3.42 -27.14
CA GLY A 576 -25.41 -4.55 -27.96
C GLY A 576 -23.89 -4.64 -28.18
N PHE A 577 -23.08 -3.64 -27.82
CA PHE A 577 -21.61 -3.72 -27.95
C PHE A 577 -21.03 -4.95 -27.24
N LEU A 578 -21.39 -5.15 -25.97
CA LEU A 578 -20.93 -6.30 -25.17
C LEU A 578 -21.35 -7.63 -25.83
N ALA A 579 -22.58 -7.71 -26.35
CA ALA A 579 -23.10 -8.90 -27.02
C ALA A 579 -22.39 -9.17 -28.35
N ARG A 580 -22.00 -8.13 -29.11
CA ARG A 580 -21.17 -8.26 -30.32
C ARG A 580 -19.80 -8.85 -29.98
N GLU A 581 -19.16 -8.38 -28.92
CA GLU A 581 -17.87 -8.92 -28.48
C GLU A 581 -17.98 -10.35 -27.94
N TYR A 582 -19.06 -10.68 -27.23
CA TYR A 582 -19.32 -12.06 -26.80
C TYR A 582 -19.44 -13.01 -28.00
N LYS A 583 -20.23 -12.63 -29.02
CA LYS A 583 -20.37 -13.41 -30.27
C LYS A 583 -19.04 -13.58 -31.01
N LYS A 584 -18.15 -12.58 -30.97
CA LYS A 584 -16.79 -12.71 -31.54
C LYS A 584 -15.94 -13.69 -30.73
N ALA A 585 -16.04 -13.67 -29.41
CA ALA A 585 -15.32 -14.60 -28.53
C ALA A 585 -15.69 -16.06 -28.84
N LEU A 586 -16.99 -16.35 -28.97
CA LEU A 586 -17.49 -17.70 -29.33
C LEU A 586 -16.99 -18.19 -30.70
N ARG A 587 -16.51 -17.27 -31.56
CA ARG A 587 -15.93 -17.57 -32.87
C ARG A 587 -14.40 -17.43 -32.90
N SER A 588 -13.75 -17.30 -31.74
CA SER A 588 -12.32 -17.05 -31.60
C SER A 588 -11.81 -15.87 -32.46
N ARG A 589 -12.59 -14.80 -32.57
CA ARG A 589 -12.23 -13.60 -33.37
C ARG A 589 -11.67 -12.49 -32.49
N LEU A 590 -10.51 -11.98 -32.85
CA LEU A 590 -9.91 -10.80 -32.23
C LEU A 590 -10.66 -9.50 -32.57
N SER A 591 -10.52 -8.54 -31.67
CA SER A 591 -10.86 -7.15 -31.89
C SER A 591 -9.62 -6.27 -31.67
N PRO A 592 -9.29 -5.37 -32.61
CA PRO A 592 -8.07 -4.60 -32.54
C PRO A 592 -8.12 -3.55 -31.41
N PRO A 593 -6.95 -3.20 -30.82
CA PRO A 593 -6.90 -2.23 -29.73
C PRO A 593 -7.25 -0.81 -30.23
N CYS A 594 -8.08 -0.09 -29.48
CA CYS A 594 -8.48 1.26 -29.84
C CYS A 594 -7.40 2.30 -29.56
N GLY A 595 -7.49 3.45 -30.20
CA GLY A 595 -6.58 4.56 -29.95
C GLY A 595 -5.18 4.36 -30.53
N LYS A 596 -4.86 3.21 -31.12
CA LYS A 596 -3.55 2.94 -31.76
C LYS A 596 -3.64 3.10 -33.27
N ALA A 597 -2.53 3.45 -33.92
CA ALA A 597 -2.49 3.47 -35.37
C ALA A 597 -2.71 2.06 -35.93
N LEU A 598 -3.36 1.95 -37.10
CA LEU A 598 -3.68 0.66 -37.70
C LEU A 598 -2.44 -0.26 -37.79
N LYS A 599 -2.58 -1.52 -37.35
CA LYS A 599 -1.53 -2.56 -37.23
C LYS A 599 -0.43 -2.27 -36.21
N MET A 600 -0.54 -1.22 -35.40
CA MET A 600 0.40 -0.96 -34.31
C MET A 600 -0.11 -1.52 -32.99
N PHE A 601 0.83 -2.04 -32.21
CA PHE A 601 0.60 -2.60 -30.88
C PHE A 601 1.08 -1.67 -29.76
N ILE A 602 1.97 -0.74 -30.07
CA ILE A 602 2.54 0.25 -29.14
C ILE A 602 2.46 1.65 -29.75
N HIS A 603 2.55 2.68 -28.93
CA HIS A 603 2.65 4.06 -29.40
C HIS A 603 4.08 4.38 -29.84
N HIS A 604 4.22 5.33 -30.77
CA HIS A 604 5.50 5.94 -31.09
C HIS A 604 6.05 6.67 -29.87
N THR A 605 7.37 6.62 -29.67
CA THR A 605 8.04 7.17 -28.48
C THR A 605 8.81 8.46 -28.76
N ASN A 606 8.71 8.99 -29.98
CA ASN A 606 9.34 10.25 -30.42
C ASN A 606 8.43 11.04 -31.37
N VAL A 607 8.70 12.35 -31.47
CA VAL A 607 7.90 13.31 -32.24
C VAL A 607 7.95 12.99 -33.74
N GLU A 608 9.14 12.74 -34.29
CA GLU A 608 9.35 12.49 -35.70
C GLU A 608 8.47 11.33 -36.22
N GLU A 609 8.53 10.16 -35.59
CA GLU A 609 7.73 8.99 -35.99
C GLU A 609 6.23 9.24 -35.79
N ALA A 610 5.84 9.88 -34.68
CA ALA A 610 4.44 10.17 -34.37
C ALA A 610 3.78 11.15 -35.36
N GLU A 611 4.52 12.17 -35.79
CA GLU A 611 4.06 13.14 -36.79
C GLU A 611 4.05 12.55 -38.20
N ASN A 612 5.02 11.68 -38.51
CA ASN A 612 5.13 11.02 -39.81
C ASN A 612 4.08 9.93 -40.04
N ASP A 613 3.57 9.26 -38.99
CA ASP A 613 2.58 8.18 -39.15
C ASP A 613 1.18 8.69 -39.51
N LYS A 614 0.85 8.81 -40.80
CA LYS A 614 -0.47 9.30 -41.24
C LYS A 614 -1.62 8.28 -41.11
N LYS A 615 -1.39 7.08 -40.55
CA LYS A 615 -2.45 6.08 -40.38
C LYS A 615 -3.57 6.58 -39.45
N ARG A 616 -4.80 6.16 -39.75
CA ARG A 616 -5.95 6.40 -38.86
C ARG A 616 -5.78 5.61 -37.56
N LEU A 617 -6.22 6.20 -36.45
CA LEU A 617 -6.33 5.47 -35.19
C LEU A 617 -7.53 4.51 -35.26
N VAL A 618 -7.35 3.32 -34.71
CA VAL A 618 -8.40 2.29 -34.62
C VAL A 618 -9.45 2.73 -33.59
N CYS A 619 -10.73 2.61 -33.93
CA CYS A 619 -11.85 2.75 -33.00
C CYS A 619 -12.41 1.36 -32.68
N TYR A 620 -12.76 1.11 -31.41
CA TYR A 620 -13.39 -0.15 -31.00
C TYR A 620 -14.89 -0.20 -31.31
N ASP A 621 -15.48 0.93 -31.72
CA ASP A 621 -16.90 1.05 -32.01
C ASP A 621 -17.80 0.60 -30.84
N CYS A 622 -17.42 1.09 -29.63
CA CYS A 622 -18.08 0.78 -28.37
C CYS A 622 -19.14 1.83 -27.96
N GLY A 623 -19.49 2.77 -28.84
CA GLY A 623 -20.42 3.87 -28.54
C GLY A 623 -19.81 5.11 -27.87
N VAL A 624 -18.68 4.95 -27.18
CA VAL A 624 -18.00 6.07 -26.51
C VAL A 624 -17.51 7.10 -27.53
N ALA A 625 -17.99 8.34 -27.41
CA ALA A 625 -17.67 9.47 -28.29
C ALA A 625 -16.22 10.00 -28.09
N CYS A 626 -15.23 9.21 -28.51
CA CYS A 626 -13.81 9.58 -28.44
C CYS A 626 -13.43 10.58 -29.54
N ASP A 627 -12.74 11.67 -29.18
CA ASP A 627 -12.05 12.53 -30.15
C ASP A 627 -10.65 11.98 -30.47
N MET A 628 -10.59 11.15 -31.52
CA MET A 628 -9.34 10.51 -31.96
C MET A 628 -8.31 11.51 -32.51
N GLY A 629 -8.77 12.64 -33.06
CA GLY A 629 -7.89 13.71 -33.56
C GLY A 629 -7.18 14.40 -32.39
N LYS A 630 -7.95 14.80 -31.37
CA LYS A 630 -7.41 15.36 -30.13
C LYS A 630 -6.51 14.37 -29.39
N MET A 631 -6.86 13.09 -29.34
CA MET A 631 -5.97 12.06 -28.77
C MET A 631 -4.62 12.04 -29.48
N ARG A 632 -4.59 12.05 -30.82
CA ARG A 632 -3.33 12.07 -31.57
C ARG A 632 -2.52 13.32 -31.28
N SER A 633 -3.15 14.50 -31.34
CA SER A 633 -2.47 15.77 -31.09
C SER A 633 -1.92 15.88 -29.67
N LYS A 634 -2.69 15.45 -28.65
CA LYS A 634 -2.26 15.44 -27.24
C LYS A 634 -0.99 14.59 -27.05
N ARG A 635 -0.90 13.42 -27.69
CA ARG A 635 0.29 12.56 -27.61
C ARG A 635 1.53 13.18 -28.22
N VAL A 636 1.40 13.84 -29.39
CA VAL A 636 2.53 14.54 -30.00
C VAL A 636 3.00 15.68 -29.09
N LEU A 637 2.08 16.43 -28.48
CA LEU A 637 2.40 17.47 -27.51
C LEU A 637 3.19 16.90 -26.32
N PHE A 638 2.73 15.79 -25.72
CA PHE A 638 3.43 15.11 -24.64
C PHE A 638 4.87 14.71 -24.98
N LEU A 639 5.11 14.24 -26.21
CA LEU A 639 6.46 13.88 -26.66
C LEU A 639 7.36 15.12 -26.82
N LYS A 640 6.81 16.22 -27.39
CA LYS A 640 7.52 17.51 -27.49
C LYS A 640 7.85 18.08 -26.12
N ASP A 641 6.90 18.01 -25.20
CA ASP A 641 7.04 18.49 -23.82
C ASP A 641 8.15 17.77 -23.06
N LEU A 642 8.40 16.49 -23.37
CA LEU A 642 9.50 15.72 -22.80
C LEU A 642 10.84 15.91 -23.54
N GLY A 643 10.84 16.60 -24.69
CA GLY A 643 11.99 16.77 -25.57
C GLY A 643 12.37 15.50 -26.34
N ALA A 644 11.41 14.63 -26.64
CA ALA A 644 11.63 13.36 -27.33
C ALA A 644 11.55 13.52 -28.87
N GLU A 645 12.43 14.35 -29.45
CA GLU A 645 12.32 14.77 -30.86
C GLU A 645 12.59 13.65 -31.87
N THR A 646 13.73 12.97 -31.76
CA THR A 646 14.18 11.95 -32.74
C THR A 646 14.17 10.53 -32.15
N PRO A 647 14.03 9.47 -32.97
CA PRO A 647 14.21 8.09 -32.54
C PRO A 647 15.57 7.92 -31.86
N GLY A 648 15.60 7.19 -30.74
CA GLY A 648 16.78 7.11 -29.87
C GLY A 648 18.07 6.84 -30.66
N GLN A 649 19.03 7.78 -30.61
CA GLN A 649 20.42 7.47 -30.90
C GLN A 649 20.81 6.27 -30.01
N ARG A 650 21.26 5.17 -30.62
CA ARG A 650 21.99 4.13 -29.90
C ARG A 650 23.17 4.84 -29.22
N ALA A 651 23.17 4.93 -27.90
CA ALA A 651 24.39 5.27 -27.19
C ALA A 651 25.42 4.19 -27.57
N ASP A 652 26.50 4.60 -28.23
CA ASP A 652 27.65 3.73 -28.44
C ASP A 652 28.24 3.42 -27.05
N LEU A 653 27.94 2.22 -26.55
CA LEU A 653 28.37 1.75 -25.23
C LEU A 653 29.83 1.28 -25.22
N SER A 654 30.62 1.54 -26.27
CA SER A 654 32.06 1.24 -26.27
C SER A 654 32.91 2.31 -25.58
N ALA A 655 32.38 3.52 -25.32
CA ALA A 655 33.11 4.56 -24.62
C ALA A 655 32.98 4.43 -23.09
N ARG A 656 33.99 3.83 -22.44
CA ARG A 656 34.25 4.10 -21.03
C ARG A 656 34.60 5.59 -20.88
N PRO A 657 34.07 6.34 -19.90
CA PRO A 657 34.66 7.63 -19.56
C PRO A 657 36.05 7.34 -18.98
N GLU A 658 37.10 7.61 -19.74
CA GLU A 658 38.42 7.76 -19.16
C GLU A 658 38.40 9.02 -18.30
N LEU A 659 38.51 8.82 -16.99
CA LEU A 659 38.90 9.87 -16.06
C LEU A 659 40.34 10.28 -16.39
N SER A 660 40.51 11.22 -17.31
CA SER A 660 41.80 11.90 -17.46
C SER A 660 41.62 13.32 -17.99
N GLY A 661 42.45 14.23 -17.44
CA GLY A 661 42.74 15.51 -18.05
C GLY A 661 42.07 16.71 -17.40
N ALA A 662 42.80 17.36 -16.48
CA ALA A 662 42.59 18.75 -16.15
C ALA A 662 42.68 19.62 -17.42
N ALA A 663 41.67 20.46 -17.69
CA ALA A 663 41.82 21.59 -18.60
C ALA A 663 40.76 22.69 -18.34
N ASP A 664 41.32 23.86 -18.06
CA ASP A 664 40.83 25.24 -18.04
C ASP A 664 39.33 25.57 -18.16
N VAL A 665 38.88 26.28 -17.11
CA VAL A 665 37.67 27.09 -17.07
C VAL A 665 38.00 28.46 -17.65
N SER A 666 37.60 28.73 -18.89
CA SER A 666 37.36 30.12 -19.30
C SER A 666 36.30 30.23 -20.39
N THR A 667 35.44 31.23 -20.23
CA THR A 667 34.42 31.77 -21.16
C THR A 667 33.01 31.15 -21.12
N GLN A 668 32.19 31.63 -20.18
CA GLN A 668 30.73 31.74 -20.36
C GLN A 668 30.39 33.07 -21.04
N PRO A 669 29.39 33.14 -21.94
CA PRO A 669 28.70 34.38 -22.28
C PRO A 669 27.49 34.60 -21.36
N ASP A 670 27.38 35.83 -20.87
CA ASP A 670 26.30 36.40 -20.07
C ASP A 670 24.91 36.21 -20.68
N ILE A 671 23.95 35.76 -19.85
CA ILE A 671 22.52 36.05 -20.03
C ILE A 671 21.99 36.57 -18.68
N ASP A 672 22.08 37.88 -18.53
CA ASP A 672 21.46 38.65 -17.47
C ASP A 672 19.94 38.78 -17.73
N ARG A 673 19.11 38.36 -16.77
CA ARG A 673 17.78 38.95 -16.50
C ARG A 673 17.28 38.61 -15.09
N ALA A 674 17.60 39.53 -14.18
CA ALA A 674 16.82 40.02 -13.03
C ALA A 674 16.11 38.99 -12.13
N VAL A 675 16.85 38.52 -11.12
CA VAL A 675 16.32 38.02 -9.84
C VAL A 675 16.09 39.22 -8.90
N PRO A 676 14.97 39.33 -8.16
CA PRO A 676 14.80 40.38 -7.16
C PRO A 676 15.88 40.26 -6.07
N GLN A 677 16.49 41.38 -5.68
CA GLN A 677 17.52 41.43 -4.63
C GLN A 677 17.01 40.81 -3.32
N GLU A 678 17.54 39.63 -2.98
CA GLU A 678 17.39 39.03 -1.66
C GLU A 678 18.21 39.78 -0.62
N ASP A 679 17.57 40.00 0.54
CA ASP A 679 18.08 40.65 1.74
C ASP A 679 19.33 39.90 2.29
N LYS A 680 20.43 40.63 2.49
CA LYS A 680 21.78 40.06 2.77
C LYS A 680 22.03 39.65 4.23
N ASN A 681 21.02 39.64 5.10
CA ASN A 681 21.20 39.42 6.54
C ASN A 681 20.33 38.30 7.16
N GLY A 682 20.00 37.24 6.41
CA GLY A 682 19.36 36.03 6.96
C GLY A 682 20.36 34.96 7.44
N PRO A 683 20.03 34.14 8.46
CA PRO A 683 20.88 33.02 8.89
C PRO A 683 21.10 32.02 7.74
N GLU A 684 22.30 31.44 7.67
CA GLU A 684 22.78 30.54 6.61
C GLU A 684 21.69 29.58 6.10
N ARG A 685 21.10 29.88 4.94
CA ARG A 685 20.23 28.93 4.24
C ARG A 685 21.08 27.84 3.61
N TYR A 686 20.74 26.60 3.96
CA TYR A 686 21.24 25.34 3.40
C TYR A 686 21.55 25.42 1.89
N ARG A 687 22.74 24.95 1.50
CA ARG A 687 23.14 24.75 0.09
C ARG A 687 23.01 23.26 -0.28
N PRO A 688 22.55 22.94 -1.50
CA PRO A 688 22.47 21.54 -1.94
C PRO A 688 23.86 20.87 -2.01
N PRO A 689 23.95 19.53 -1.85
CA PRO A 689 25.20 18.75 -1.79
C PRO A 689 26.08 18.90 -3.04
N ARG A 690 27.39 18.71 -2.90
CA ARG A 690 28.32 18.61 -4.05
C ARG A 690 28.47 17.12 -4.41
N PRO A 691 28.31 16.72 -5.69
CA PRO A 691 28.56 15.34 -6.08
C PRO A 691 30.01 14.93 -5.78
N GLY A 692 30.22 13.90 -4.93
CA GLY A 692 31.53 13.25 -4.73
C GLY A 692 32.14 13.29 -3.32
N SER A 693 31.47 13.87 -2.32
CA SER A 693 31.98 13.90 -0.95
C SER A 693 32.03 12.50 -0.30
N PRO A 694 33.07 12.18 0.49
CA PRO A 694 33.17 10.90 1.17
C PRO A 694 32.08 10.77 2.26
N PRO A 695 31.53 9.55 2.47
CA PRO A 695 30.52 9.34 3.49
C PRO A 695 31.11 9.47 4.90
N GLU A 696 30.49 10.30 5.73
CA GLU A 696 30.90 10.58 7.10
C GLU A 696 30.00 9.82 8.08
N ARG A 697 30.56 9.39 9.23
CA ARG A 697 29.79 8.68 10.25
C ARG A 697 29.18 9.67 11.24
N TRP A 698 27.94 9.42 11.64
CA TRP A 698 27.17 10.22 12.57
C TRP A 698 26.44 9.32 13.58
N ARG A 699 26.31 9.79 14.82
CA ARG A 699 25.46 9.20 15.86
C ARG A 699 24.30 10.14 16.13
N ILE A 700 23.09 9.58 16.18
CA ILE A 700 21.87 10.31 16.49
C ILE A 700 21.24 9.67 17.73
N ARG A 701 20.96 10.50 18.74
CA ARG A 701 20.18 10.17 19.94
C ARG A 701 18.74 10.62 19.74
N PHE A 702 17.77 9.78 20.06
CA PHE A 702 16.36 10.10 19.89
C PHE A 702 15.47 9.51 20.98
N GLU A 703 14.32 10.14 21.18
CA GLU A 703 13.24 9.72 22.07
C GLU A 703 12.08 9.14 21.25
N LYS A 704 11.36 8.20 21.85
CA LYS A 704 10.24 7.47 21.26
C LYS A 704 9.13 7.37 22.31
N THR A 705 8.19 8.32 22.29
CA THR A 705 7.11 8.46 23.27
C THR A 705 5.74 8.51 22.59
N GLY A 706 4.67 8.54 23.40
CA GLY A 706 3.31 8.59 22.90
C GLY A 706 2.95 7.42 21.98
N ALA A 707 2.15 7.67 20.94
CA ALA A 707 1.80 6.64 19.96
C ALA A 707 3.01 6.08 19.20
N THR A 708 4.07 6.88 19.03
CA THR A 708 5.30 6.41 18.37
C THR A 708 5.94 5.27 19.16
N ALA A 709 5.72 5.15 20.48
CA ALA A 709 6.12 3.99 21.29
C ALA A 709 5.56 2.64 20.76
N LEU A 710 4.43 2.67 20.05
CA LEU A 710 3.81 1.52 19.40
C LEU A 710 4.43 1.19 18.04
N LEU A 711 5.36 2.01 17.52
CA LEU A 711 6.10 1.69 16.31
C LEU A 711 7.09 0.55 16.58
N GLY A 712 6.90 -0.59 15.91
CA GLY A 712 7.82 -1.72 16.01
C GLY A 712 9.21 -1.38 15.48
N HIS A 713 10.23 -2.18 15.82
CA HIS A 713 11.60 -1.92 15.37
C HIS A 713 11.74 -1.87 13.84
N LEU A 714 11.03 -2.76 13.12
CA LEU A 714 11.08 -2.79 11.65
C LEU A 714 10.45 -1.54 11.03
N ASP A 715 9.35 -1.04 11.59
CA ASP A 715 8.72 0.18 11.11
C ASP A 715 9.56 1.42 11.43
N LEU A 716 10.21 1.45 12.61
CA LEU A 716 11.19 2.50 12.93
C LEU A 716 12.38 2.52 11.97
N MET A 717 12.86 1.33 11.56
CA MET A 717 13.92 1.20 10.55
C MET A 717 13.49 1.69 9.15
N ARG A 718 12.18 1.80 8.87
CA ARG A 718 11.63 2.40 7.65
C ARG A 718 11.41 3.90 7.82
N GLU A 719 10.96 4.34 8.98
CA GLU A 719 10.62 5.76 9.23
C GLU A 719 11.86 6.65 9.34
N LEU A 720 12.90 6.23 10.06
CA LEU A 720 14.12 7.04 10.24
C LEU A 720 14.83 7.42 8.92
N PRO A 721 15.03 6.51 7.94
CA PRO A 721 15.50 6.90 6.62
C PRO A 721 14.63 7.97 5.96
N ARG A 722 13.30 7.91 6.11
CA ARG A 722 12.37 8.89 5.53
C ARG A 722 12.53 10.26 6.18
N VAL A 723 12.59 10.31 7.51
CA VAL A 723 12.89 11.54 8.27
C VAL A 723 14.17 12.21 7.76
N ILE A 724 15.24 11.43 7.57
CA ILE A 724 16.53 11.95 7.11
C ILE A 724 16.47 12.43 5.65
N ARG A 725 15.72 11.74 4.78
CA ARG A 725 15.49 12.21 3.40
C ARG A 725 14.65 13.51 3.39
N ARG A 726 13.61 13.61 4.23
CA ARG A 726 12.78 14.82 4.37
C ARG A 726 13.57 16.01 4.89
N SER A 727 14.60 15.79 5.70
CA SER A 727 15.48 16.89 6.18
C SER A 727 16.43 17.41 5.10
N GLY A 728 16.47 16.79 3.92
CA GLY A 728 17.33 17.16 2.80
C GLY A 728 18.75 16.60 2.88
N VAL A 729 19.04 15.72 3.84
CA VAL A 729 20.38 15.14 4.01
C VAL A 729 20.50 13.81 3.28
N GLN A 730 21.60 13.63 2.53
CA GLN A 730 21.81 12.43 1.74
C GLN A 730 22.39 11.29 2.59
N ILE A 731 21.72 10.14 2.54
CA ILE A 731 22.16 8.90 3.19
C ILE A 731 23.18 8.17 2.31
N ALA A 732 24.26 7.67 2.90
CA ALA A 732 25.17 6.76 2.24
C ALA A 732 24.65 5.30 2.29
N TYR A 733 24.84 4.57 1.19
CA TYR A 733 24.37 3.19 1.04
C TYR A 733 25.53 2.19 0.98
N SER A 734 25.26 0.94 1.37
CA SER A 734 26.23 -0.16 1.28
C SER A 734 26.61 -0.52 -0.16
N GLN A 735 27.81 -1.05 -0.35
CA GLN A 735 28.26 -1.59 -1.64
C GLN A 735 27.75 -3.03 -1.82
N GLY A 736 27.09 -3.35 -2.94
CA GLY A 736 26.59 -4.70 -3.22
C GLY A 736 25.42 -4.73 -4.21
N PHE A 737 24.80 -5.90 -4.41
CA PHE A 737 23.65 -6.07 -5.33
C PHE A 737 22.33 -5.49 -4.78
N LYS A 738 22.24 -5.26 -3.45
CA LYS A 738 21.14 -4.55 -2.78
C LYS A 738 21.69 -3.53 -1.77
N PRO A 739 22.14 -2.35 -2.24
CA PRO A 739 22.55 -1.25 -1.37
C PRO A 739 21.46 -0.92 -0.37
N LYS A 740 21.79 -1.01 0.91
CA LYS A 740 20.93 -0.62 2.04
C LYS A 740 21.48 0.65 2.66
N PRO A 741 20.63 1.51 3.25
CA PRO A 741 21.09 2.59 4.12
C PRO A 741 22.15 2.06 5.09
N SER A 742 23.30 2.72 5.15
CA SER A 742 24.38 2.31 6.06
C SER A 742 24.06 2.78 7.47
N MET A 743 23.18 2.06 8.15
CA MET A 743 22.71 2.33 9.51
C MET A 743 23.04 1.16 10.46
N SER A 744 23.28 1.48 11.72
CA SER A 744 23.45 0.52 12.81
C SER A 744 22.65 1.00 14.02
N PHE A 745 21.86 0.11 14.59
CA PHE A 745 20.95 0.43 15.70
C PHE A 745 21.44 -0.20 17.01
N GLY A 746 21.00 0.38 18.13
CA GLY A 746 21.03 -0.30 19.42
C GLY A 746 20.07 -1.50 19.50
N PRO A 747 20.04 -2.20 20.64
CA PRO A 747 19.11 -3.30 20.89
C PRO A 747 17.64 -2.87 20.73
N ALA A 748 16.88 -3.69 20.00
CA ALA A 748 15.46 -3.43 19.75
C ALA A 748 14.66 -3.25 21.05
N LEU A 749 13.77 -2.26 21.05
CA LEU A 749 12.81 -2.02 22.12
C LEU A 749 11.60 -2.94 21.96
N SER A 750 11.03 -3.40 23.07
CA SER A 750 9.72 -4.06 23.06
C SER A 750 8.64 -3.10 22.55
N LEU A 751 7.65 -3.64 21.85
CA LEU A 751 6.48 -2.89 21.40
C LEU A 751 5.75 -2.26 22.60
N GLY A 752 5.29 -1.02 22.47
CA GLY A 752 4.58 -0.30 23.55
C GLY A 752 5.48 0.31 24.62
N VAL A 753 6.76 -0.05 24.68
CA VAL A 753 7.69 0.57 25.64
C VAL A 753 8.15 1.93 25.12
N ALA A 754 7.96 2.98 25.90
CA ALA A 754 8.47 4.31 25.61
C ALA A 754 9.99 4.36 25.84
N SER A 755 10.69 5.25 25.14
CA SER A 755 12.12 5.47 25.37
C SER A 755 12.51 6.94 25.32
N LEU A 756 13.45 7.32 26.18
CA LEU A 756 13.99 8.67 26.31
C LEU A 756 15.46 8.75 25.84
N GLY A 757 16.02 7.65 25.33
CA GLY A 757 17.44 7.53 24.99
C GLY A 757 17.74 6.35 24.08
N GLU A 758 17.30 6.43 22.83
CA GLU A 758 17.68 5.49 21.75
C GLU A 758 18.78 6.06 20.88
N TYR A 759 19.47 5.17 20.15
CA TYR A 759 20.60 5.55 19.31
C TYR A 759 20.62 4.84 17.96
N LEU A 760 21.09 5.57 16.95
CA LEU A 760 21.51 5.00 15.68
C LEU A 760 22.85 5.61 15.23
N ASP A 761 23.71 4.79 14.64
CA ASP A 761 24.84 5.26 13.86
C ASP A 761 24.47 5.20 12.38
N ILE A 762 24.76 6.26 11.62
CA ILE A 762 24.48 6.37 10.19
C ILE A 762 25.66 6.95 9.43
N LYS A 763 25.77 6.62 8.14
CA LYS A 763 26.67 7.31 7.22
C LYS A 763 25.91 8.30 6.34
N LEU A 764 26.38 9.54 6.30
CA LEU A 764 25.76 10.66 5.58
C LEU A 764 26.76 11.29 4.61
N ILE A 765 26.24 12.00 3.61
CA ILE A 765 27.02 12.75 2.62
C ILE A 765 26.62 14.22 2.75
N ASP A 766 27.61 15.10 2.87
CA ASP A 766 27.43 16.56 3.00
C ASP A 766 26.40 16.96 4.08
N ALA A 767 26.40 16.27 5.23
CA ALA A 767 25.56 16.66 6.36
C ALA A 767 26.02 18.02 6.92
N PRO A 768 25.09 18.89 7.38
CA PRO A 768 25.44 20.17 7.97
C PRO A 768 26.06 19.99 9.37
N SER A 769 26.30 21.08 10.11
CA SER A 769 26.73 20.97 11.51
C SER A 769 25.73 20.16 12.33
N ALA A 770 26.18 19.60 13.46
CA ALA A 770 25.33 18.77 14.30
C ALA A 770 24.05 19.50 14.76
N GLU A 771 24.18 20.78 15.11
CA GLU A 771 23.09 21.65 15.57
C GLU A 771 22.07 21.87 14.45
N LEU A 772 22.52 22.26 13.26
CA LEU A 772 21.66 22.48 12.11
C LEU A 772 20.99 21.18 11.65
N PHE A 773 21.69 20.05 11.75
CA PHE A 773 21.13 18.77 11.38
C PHE A 773 20.06 18.31 12.37
N GLU A 774 20.30 18.45 13.67
CA GLU A 774 19.31 18.17 14.72
C GLU A 774 18.03 19.00 14.54
N GLU A 775 18.17 20.31 14.29
CA GLU A 775 17.04 21.18 13.98
C GLU A 775 16.30 20.74 12.71
N ALA A 776 17.03 20.37 11.66
CA ALA A 776 16.43 19.92 10.40
C ALA A 776 15.65 18.61 10.57
N LEU A 777 16.14 17.67 11.38
CA LEU A 777 15.44 16.42 11.68
C LEU A 777 14.17 16.67 12.50
N ASN A 778 14.26 17.46 13.58
CA ASN A 778 13.11 17.73 14.45
C ASN A 778 11.98 18.50 13.74
N ARG A 779 12.26 19.19 12.64
CA ARG A 779 11.22 19.82 11.79
C ARG A 779 10.39 18.80 10.99
N VAL A 780 10.88 17.58 10.79
CA VAL A 780 10.28 16.59 9.88
C VAL A 780 10.03 15.23 10.53
N THR A 781 10.31 15.07 11.83
CA THR A 781 9.94 13.89 12.60
C THR A 781 8.44 13.88 12.91
N PRO A 782 7.79 12.70 12.96
CA PRO A 782 6.42 12.56 13.45
C PRO A 782 6.33 12.83 14.96
N ALA A 783 5.10 13.07 15.44
CA ALA A 783 4.83 13.27 16.86
C ALA A 783 5.30 12.07 17.70
N GLY A 784 5.93 12.34 18.85
CA GLY A 784 6.50 11.31 19.71
C GLY A 784 7.86 10.75 19.25
N LEU A 785 8.40 11.17 18.08
CA LEU A 785 9.79 10.95 17.71
C LEU A 785 10.56 12.27 17.81
N ARG A 786 11.51 12.36 18.74
CA ARG A 786 12.30 13.59 18.96
C ARG A 786 13.78 13.30 18.90
N ILE A 787 14.53 14.06 18.09
CA ILE A 787 15.98 13.99 18.09
C ILE A 787 16.50 14.90 19.22
N THR A 788 17.40 14.36 20.04
CA THR A 788 17.92 15.04 21.24
C THR A 788 19.44 15.12 21.30
N GLY A 789 20.12 14.62 20.26
CA GLY A 789 21.54 14.77 20.11
C GLY A 789 22.03 14.24 18.79
N VAL A 790 22.96 14.95 18.18
CA VAL A 790 23.63 14.55 16.95
C VAL A 790 25.13 14.76 17.12
N ALA A 791 25.95 13.79 16.74
CA ALA A 791 27.40 13.91 16.79
C ALA A 791 28.09 13.26 15.60
N LYS A 792 29.08 13.94 15.05
CA LYS A 792 29.96 13.39 14.01
C LYS A 792 30.98 12.44 14.64
N LEU A 793 31.18 11.28 14.02
CA LEU A 793 32.06 10.22 14.51
C LEU A 793 33.35 10.15 13.67
N ASP A 794 34.48 9.99 14.33
CA ASP A 794 35.78 9.69 13.73
C ASP A 794 36.05 8.16 13.67
N GLU A 795 37.21 7.76 13.16
CA GLU A 795 37.57 6.34 13.00
C GLU A 795 37.79 5.61 14.33
N ARG A 796 38.11 6.33 15.40
CA ARG A 796 38.33 5.78 16.74
C ARG A 796 37.02 5.56 17.49
N ASP A 797 35.95 6.23 17.07
CA ASP A 797 34.63 6.08 17.69
C ASP A 797 34.03 4.71 17.32
N PRO A 798 33.81 3.81 18.28
CA PRO A 798 33.22 2.50 18.03
C PRO A 798 31.75 2.61 17.59
N ASN A 799 31.25 1.56 16.94
CA ASN A 799 29.86 1.49 16.51
C ASN A 799 28.93 1.35 17.74
N VAL A 800 27.78 2.01 17.70
CA VAL A 800 26.80 2.02 18.80
C VAL A 800 26.41 0.62 19.28
N ASN A 801 26.26 -0.34 18.37
CA ASN A 801 25.88 -1.71 18.73
C ASN A 801 26.95 -2.47 19.53
N ARG A 802 28.20 -2.01 19.52
CA ARG A 802 29.31 -2.58 20.31
C ARG A 802 29.55 -1.82 21.60
N LEU A 803 29.05 -0.59 21.71
CA LEU A 803 29.18 0.25 22.89
C LEU A 803 28.16 -0.08 23.96
N ILE A 804 26.94 -0.40 23.54
CA ILE A 804 25.84 -0.62 24.46
C ILE A 804 26.13 -1.85 25.31
N SER A 805 26.28 -1.63 26.62
CA SER A 805 26.55 -2.64 27.64
C SER A 805 25.42 -2.78 28.65
N GLY A 806 24.46 -1.85 28.65
CA GLY A 806 23.33 -1.87 29.58
C GLY A 806 22.15 -1.01 29.14
N ALA A 807 21.08 -1.04 29.94
CA ALA A 807 19.93 -0.16 29.82
C ALA A 807 19.40 0.21 31.21
N HIS A 808 19.06 1.48 31.39
CA HIS A 808 18.28 1.95 32.53
C HIS A 808 16.81 1.93 32.15
N ILE A 809 15.99 1.25 32.95
CA ILE A 809 14.55 1.13 32.74
C ILE A 809 13.80 1.50 34.00
N VAL A 810 12.61 2.07 33.84
CA VAL A 810 11.61 2.22 34.91
C VAL A 810 10.38 1.43 34.51
N VAL A 811 9.95 0.52 35.37
CA VAL A 811 8.71 -0.25 35.22
C VAL A 811 7.66 0.34 36.14
N ALA A 812 6.48 0.58 35.61
CA ALA A 812 5.39 1.18 36.35
C ALA A 812 4.20 0.23 36.43
N PHE A 813 3.70 0.04 37.65
CA PHE A 813 2.56 -0.79 37.97
C PHE A 813 1.45 0.10 38.50
N ASP A 814 0.19 -0.22 38.16
CA ASP A 814 -0.92 0.43 38.81
C ASP A 814 -1.05 -0.03 40.27
N ARG A 815 -1.54 0.89 41.10
CA ARG A 815 -1.61 0.70 42.55
C ARG A 815 -2.56 -0.45 42.94
N SER A 816 -3.61 -0.70 42.16
CA SER A 816 -4.54 -1.82 42.34
C SER A 816 -3.87 -3.17 42.12
N SER A 817 -3.14 -3.36 41.03
CA SER A 817 -2.40 -4.60 40.78
C SER A 817 -1.34 -4.84 41.85
N ILE A 818 -0.65 -3.80 42.33
CA ILE A 818 0.28 -3.96 43.45
C ILE A 818 -0.45 -4.30 44.76
N ALA A 819 -1.63 -3.73 45.02
CA ALA A 819 -2.42 -4.11 46.19
C ALA A 819 -2.83 -5.59 46.14
N GLU A 820 -3.22 -6.10 44.96
CA GLU A 820 -3.52 -7.52 44.75
C GLU A 820 -2.31 -8.43 44.92
N LEU A 821 -1.11 -7.94 44.57
CA LEU A 821 0.14 -8.65 44.79
C LEU A 821 0.51 -8.75 46.28
N GLY A 822 -0.07 -7.93 47.16
CA GLY A 822 0.21 -7.86 48.60
C GLY A 822 0.77 -6.52 49.08
N GLY A 823 0.75 -5.49 48.24
CA GLY A 823 1.19 -4.13 48.56
C GLY A 823 2.69 -3.88 48.34
N LEU A 824 3.15 -2.69 48.72
CA LEU A 824 4.54 -2.26 48.54
C LEU A 824 5.54 -3.11 49.33
N ASP A 825 5.18 -3.52 50.56
CA ASP A 825 6.05 -4.33 51.42
C ASP A 825 6.32 -5.71 50.80
N GLU A 826 5.29 -6.32 50.21
CA GLU A 826 5.42 -7.61 49.52
C GLU A 826 6.23 -7.47 48.24
N LEU A 827 6.05 -6.39 47.48
CA LEU A 827 6.88 -6.10 46.32
C LEU A 827 8.36 -5.93 46.71
N GLN A 828 8.63 -5.18 47.79
CA GLN A 828 9.98 -5.00 48.32
C GLN A 828 10.60 -6.35 48.73
N ARG A 829 9.85 -7.18 49.47
CA ARG A 829 10.30 -8.53 49.86
C ARG A 829 10.70 -9.37 48.66
N ARG A 830 9.92 -9.32 47.58
CA ARG A 830 10.21 -10.08 46.34
C ARG A 830 11.40 -9.54 45.56
N ILE A 831 11.62 -8.23 45.56
CA ILE A 831 12.85 -7.61 45.02
C ILE A 831 14.06 -8.10 45.81
N ASP A 832 13.99 -8.08 47.13
CA ASP A 832 15.08 -8.52 48.01
C ASP A 832 15.40 -10.01 47.79
N GLU A 833 14.38 -10.85 47.71
CA GLU A 833 14.53 -12.28 47.40
C GLU A 833 15.14 -12.52 46.03
N PHE A 834 14.66 -11.81 45.00
CA PHE A 834 15.22 -11.88 43.66
C PHE A 834 16.70 -11.49 43.66
N LEU A 835 17.07 -10.39 44.30
CA LEU A 835 18.46 -9.92 44.36
C LEU A 835 19.37 -10.85 45.15
N ALA A 836 18.84 -11.52 46.19
CA ALA A 836 19.57 -12.48 47.03
C ALA A 836 19.82 -13.83 46.34
N THR A 837 19.02 -14.20 45.33
CA THR A 837 19.25 -15.43 44.54
C THR A 837 20.41 -15.28 43.57
N GLU A 838 21.13 -16.39 43.30
CA GLU A 838 22.23 -16.42 42.32
C GLU A 838 21.72 -16.56 40.87
N SER A 839 20.59 -17.23 40.66
CA SER A 839 20.04 -17.55 39.34
C SER A 839 18.52 -17.65 39.38
N VAL A 840 17.83 -17.05 38.40
CA VAL A 840 16.38 -17.12 38.24
C VAL A 840 16.04 -17.40 36.77
N GLU A 841 15.74 -18.67 36.46
CA GLU A 841 15.45 -19.10 35.09
C GLU A 841 13.99 -18.87 34.69
N VAL A 842 13.80 -18.22 33.54
CA VAL A 842 12.51 -18.04 32.87
C VAL A 842 12.53 -18.69 31.49
N LEU A 843 11.41 -19.29 31.09
CA LEU A 843 11.25 -19.86 29.75
C LEU A 843 10.84 -18.79 28.73
N ARG A 844 11.77 -18.39 27.86
CA ARG A 844 11.49 -17.50 26.73
C ARG A 844 11.01 -18.31 25.53
N SER A 845 9.79 -18.07 25.07
CA SER A 845 9.32 -18.62 23.79
C SER A 845 9.88 -17.82 22.62
N ILE A 846 10.54 -18.50 21.68
CA ILE A 846 11.02 -17.95 20.41
C ILE A 846 10.47 -18.84 19.29
N LYS A 847 9.46 -18.37 18.56
CA LYS A 847 8.85 -19.12 17.43
C LYS A 847 8.43 -20.55 17.81
N GLY A 848 7.90 -20.75 19.02
CA GLY A 848 7.48 -22.06 19.53
C GLY A 848 8.60 -22.93 20.12
N LEU A 849 9.86 -22.47 20.09
CA LEU A 849 10.98 -23.12 20.79
C LEU A 849 11.26 -22.38 22.10
N GLY A 850 11.24 -23.10 23.22
CA GLY A 850 11.55 -22.56 24.54
C GLY A 850 13.06 -22.46 24.78
N LYS A 851 13.56 -21.27 25.09
CA LYS A 851 14.93 -21.03 25.57
C LYS A 851 14.88 -20.60 27.03
N LYS A 852 15.60 -21.29 27.91
CA LYS A 852 15.79 -20.83 29.29
C LYS A 852 16.71 -19.60 29.31
N ILE A 853 16.31 -18.58 30.05
CA ILE A 853 17.04 -17.33 30.27
C ILE A 853 17.17 -17.15 31.78
N ASP A 854 18.39 -17.00 32.27
CA ASP A 854 18.63 -16.56 33.64
C ASP A 854 18.47 -15.04 33.72
N VAL A 855 17.36 -14.56 34.29
CA VAL A 855 17.04 -13.14 34.38
C VAL A 855 17.95 -12.45 35.39
N ARG A 856 18.28 -13.11 36.49
CA ARG A 856 19.11 -12.57 37.58
C ARG A 856 20.50 -12.18 37.10
N HIS A 857 21.06 -12.95 36.16
CA HIS A 857 22.34 -12.67 35.51
C HIS A 857 22.40 -11.30 34.81
N TYR A 858 21.26 -10.79 34.34
CA TYR A 858 21.17 -9.53 33.59
C TYR A 858 20.78 -8.33 34.45
N VAL A 859 20.40 -8.50 35.72
CA VAL A 859 19.97 -7.38 36.58
C VAL A 859 21.14 -6.91 37.44
N GLU A 860 21.54 -5.65 37.27
CA GLU A 860 22.64 -5.01 38.02
C GLU A 860 22.13 -4.21 39.22
N ARG A 861 21.02 -3.48 39.01
CA ARG A 861 20.31 -2.73 40.05
C ARG A 861 18.81 -2.95 39.91
N LEU A 862 18.11 -3.05 41.02
CA LEU A 862 16.66 -3.16 41.10
C LEU A 862 16.18 -2.60 42.43
N GLU A 863 15.32 -1.58 42.42
CA GLU A 863 14.78 -0.97 43.63
C GLU A 863 13.41 -0.33 43.39
N ILE A 864 12.67 -0.04 44.46
CA ILE A 864 11.45 0.77 44.35
C ILE A 864 11.85 2.20 43.96
N GLY A 865 11.25 2.70 42.89
CA GLY A 865 11.51 4.04 42.35
C GLY A 865 10.87 5.14 43.20
N GLY A 866 11.65 6.19 43.50
CA GLY A 866 11.18 7.40 44.17
C GLY A 866 10.85 8.56 43.21
N GLU A 867 10.96 9.80 43.69
CA GLU A 867 10.69 11.02 42.89
C GLU A 867 11.44 11.08 41.54
N PRO A 868 12.71 10.64 41.40
CA PRO A 868 13.39 10.63 40.10
C PRO A 868 12.74 9.71 39.08
N ALA A 869 12.28 8.52 39.51
CA ALA A 869 11.59 7.58 38.65
C ALA A 869 10.22 8.12 38.23
N GLN A 870 9.53 8.81 39.14
CA GLN A 870 8.26 9.49 38.85
C GLN A 870 8.43 10.54 37.75
N ALA A 871 9.44 11.41 37.87
CA ALA A 871 9.72 12.43 36.86
C ALA A 871 10.06 11.84 35.48
N ILE A 872 10.74 10.69 35.43
CA ILE A 872 11.05 9.97 34.18
C ILE A 872 9.77 9.49 33.49
N VAL A 873 8.88 8.89 34.26
CA VAL A 873 7.63 8.30 33.79
C VAL A 873 6.67 9.40 33.31
N GLU A 874 6.58 10.51 34.05
CA GLU A 874 5.86 11.71 33.64
C GLU A 874 6.41 12.31 32.34
N ARG A 875 7.74 12.40 32.20
CA ARG A 875 8.39 12.86 30.95
C ARG A 875 8.10 11.95 29.76
N ALA A 876 7.95 10.65 30.00
CA ALA A 876 7.59 9.68 28.96
C ALA A 876 6.11 9.74 28.54
N GLY A 877 5.30 10.57 29.21
CA GLY A 877 3.88 10.73 28.94
C GLY A 877 2.98 9.75 29.69
N LEU A 878 3.54 8.95 30.61
CA LEU A 878 2.78 8.05 31.44
C LEU A 878 2.12 8.82 32.59
N CYS A 879 0.79 8.72 32.67
CA CYS A 879 -0.01 9.42 33.67
C CYS A 879 -0.59 8.44 34.70
N GLY A 880 -0.72 8.87 35.96
CA GLY A 880 -1.38 8.12 37.03
C GLY A 880 -0.55 8.04 38.31
N ASP A 881 -1.20 7.68 39.42
CA ASP A 881 -0.53 7.32 40.68
C ASP A 881 -0.05 5.87 40.57
N MET A 882 1.27 5.67 40.56
CA MET A 882 1.89 4.40 40.19
C MET A 882 2.96 3.97 41.20
N THR A 883 3.10 2.65 41.32
CA THR A 883 4.25 2.06 41.98
C THR A 883 5.33 1.82 40.94
N LEU A 884 6.52 2.37 41.17
CA LEU A 884 7.62 2.31 40.21
C LEU A 884 8.72 1.38 40.71
N ILE A 885 9.35 0.70 39.76
CA ILE A 885 10.61 -0.02 39.98
C ILE A 885 11.65 0.57 39.04
N ASP A 886 12.77 1.01 39.61
CA ASP A 886 13.95 1.46 38.87
C ASP A 886 14.91 0.27 38.72
N ALA A 887 15.31 -0.03 37.49
CA ALA A 887 16.20 -1.14 37.20
C ALA A 887 17.29 -0.79 36.20
N GLN A 888 18.48 -1.34 36.41
CA GLN A 888 19.57 -1.35 35.44
C GLN A 888 19.83 -2.77 34.97
N LEU A 889 19.73 -2.97 33.66
CA LEU A 889 19.93 -4.25 33.00
C LEU A 889 21.24 -4.25 32.23
N ARG A 890 22.02 -5.33 32.36
CA ARG A 890 23.16 -5.63 31.51
C ARG A 890 22.70 -6.10 30.13
N ILE A 891 23.38 -5.64 29.10
CA ILE A 891 23.20 -6.07 27.72
C ILE A 891 24.51 -6.72 27.26
N SER A 892 24.43 -8.00 26.88
CA SER A 892 25.59 -8.78 26.43
C SER A 892 25.49 -9.08 24.93
N GLN A 893 26.58 -9.60 24.34
CA GLN A 893 26.53 -10.12 22.96
C GLN A 893 25.54 -11.29 22.80
N ASN A 894 25.23 -11.99 23.89
CA ASN A 894 24.26 -13.10 23.93
C ASN A 894 22.81 -12.63 24.18
N GLY A 895 22.59 -11.31 24.31
CA GLY A 895 21.30 -10.68 24.59
C GLY A 895 21.20 -10.09 26.00
N SER A 896 19.96 -9.80 26.41
CA SER A 896 19.56 -9.27 27.72
C SER A 896 18.24 -9.90 28.16
N ALA A 897 17.82 -9.63 29.40
CA ALA A 897 16.49 -9.97 29.90
C ALA A 897 15.43 -9.02 29.28
N LYS A 898 14.23 -9.53 29.02
CA LYS A 898 13.08 -8.71 28.64
C LYS A 898 12.43 -8.12 29.89
N ILE A 899 11.79 -6.96 29.75
CA ILE A 899 11.02 -6.33 30.83
C ILE A 899 9.94 -7.29 31.35
N SER A 900 9.22 -7.96 30.46
CA SER A 900 8.19 -8.95 30.84
C SER A 900 8.76 -10.16 31.62
N GLU A 901 10.03 -10.51 31.40
CA GLU A 901 10.69 -11.60 32.13
C GLU A 901 11.08 -11.15 33.55
N LEU A 902 11.56 -9.89 33.69
CA LEU A 902 11.77 -9.27 35.01
C LEU A 902 10.45 -9.18 35.78
N VAL A 903 9.37 -8.72 35.13
CA VAL A 903 8.04 -8.64 35.73
C VAL A 903 7.54 -10.03 36.16
N GLN A 904 7.75 -11.07 35.35
CA GLN A 904 7.40 -12.44 35.73
C GLN A 904 8.17 -12.90 36.96
N CYS A 905 9.47 -12.61 37.08
CA CYS A 905 10.26 -12.97 38.25
C CYS A 905 9.72 -12.33 39.53
N LEU A 906 9.23 -11.09 39.45
CA LEU A 906 8.73 -10.34 40.61
C LEU A 906 7.27 -10.69 40.95
N THR A 907 6.43 -10.96 39.97
CA THR A 907 4.99 -11.09 40.18
C THR A 907 4.52 -12.55 40.14
N GLY A 908 5.28 -13.42 39.47
CA GLY A 908 4.88 -14.79 39.13
C GLY A 908 4.09 -14.87 37.82
N ASP A 909 3.75 -13.74 37.18
CA ASP A 909 2.94 -13.69 35.96
C ASP A 909 3.59 -12.82 34.87
N THR A 910 3.77 -13.40 33.69
CA THR A 910 4.24 -12.68 32.49
C THR A 910 3.26 -11.60 32.00
N LYS A 911 1.98 -11.72 32.33
CA LYS A 911 0.89 -10.83 31.91
C LYS A 911 0.44 -9.88 33.00
N PHE A 912 1.19 -9.79 34.10
CA PHE A 912 0.89 -8.85 35.17
C PHE A 912 0.83 -7.42 34.58
N PRO A 913 -0.24 -6.64 34.83
CA PRO A 913 -0.39 -5.28 34.30
C PRO A 913 0.82 -4.38 34.56
N HIS A 914 1.48 -3.93 33.50
CA HIS A 914 2.61 -3.01 33.61
C HIS A 914 2.80 -2.19 32.34
N VAL A 915 3.44 -1.04 32.50
CA VAL A 915 4.05 -0.25 31.43
C VAL A 915 5.52 0.00 31.78
N ALA A 916 6.34 0.35 30.80
CA ALA A 916 7.74 0.63 31.08
C ALA A 916 8.29 1.75 30.19
N VAL A 917 9.36 2.35 30.69
CA VAL A 917 10.16 3.36 30.00
C VAL A 917 11.60 2.89 29.98
N ARG A 918 12.20 2.84 28.80
CA ARG A 918 13.66 2.78 28.69
C ARG A 918 14.22 4.20 28.79
N VAL A 919 14.84 4.50 29.92
CA VAL A 919 15.34 5.84 30.22
C VAL A 919 16.54 6.17 29.34
N GLU A 920 17.49 5.23 29.27
CA GLU A 920 18.75 5.43 28.56
C GLU A 920 19.39 4.07 28.23
N LEU A 921 20.08 4.00 27.09
CA LEU A 921 21.02 2.91 26.78
C LEU A 921 22.41 3.29 27.32
N LEU A 922 23.04 2.38 28.04
CA LEU A 922 24.30 2.63 28.76
C LEU A 922 25.50 2.07 27.99
N ALA A 923 26.62 2.79 28.06
CA ALA A 923 27.94 2.38 27.62
C ALA A 923 28.91 2.51 28.81
N GLY A 924 29.07 1.43 29.57
CA GLY A 924 29.63 1.48 30.93
C GLY A 924 28.78 2.37 31.82
N ASP A 925 29.43 3.30 32.53
CA ASP A 925 28.77 4.25 33.46
C ASP A 925 28.30 5.55 32.76
N THR A 926 28.37 5.62 31.43
CA THR A 926 28.05 6.82 30.63
C THR A 926 27.07 6.51 29.50
N THR A 927 26.71 7.51 28.70
CA THR A 927 25.85 7.32 27.51
C THR A 927 26.69 7.14 26.25
N PRO A 928 26.13 6.53 25.19
CA PRO A 928 26.76 6.48 23.87
C PRO A 928 27.07 7.86 23.24
N MET A 929 26.56 8.97 23.77
CA MET A 929 26.94 10.32 23.30
C MET A 929 28.26 10.82 23.87
N ASP A 930 28.78 10.23 24.96
CA ASP A 930 30.07 10.63 25.52
C ASP A 930 31.23 10.05 24.69
N LEU A 931 31.44 10.63 23.51
CA LEU A 931 32.44 10.13 22.56
C LEU A 931 33.84 10.12 23.19
N ALA A 932 34.17 11.10 24.04
CA ALA A 932 35.48 11.21 24.66
C ALA A 932 35.79 10.02 25.57
N ALA A 933 34.81 9.55 26.36
CA ALA A 933 34.95 8.38 27.22
C ALA A 933 35.20 7.07 26.45
N HIS A 934 34.76 7.01 25.20
CA HIS A 934 34.67 5.75 24.43
C HIS A 934 35.67 5.62 23.27
N LYS A 935 36.54 6.62 23.08
CA LYS A 935 37.53 6.57 22.00
C LYS A 935 38.48 5.40 22.18
N LYS A 936 38.66 4.62 21.11
CA LYS A 936 39.69 3.59 21.07
C LYS A 936 41.08 4.23 21.21
N LEU A 937 41.87 3.70 22.14
CA LEU A 937 43.28 4.03 22.28
C LEU A 937 44.04 3.53 21.03
N ILE A 938 44.86 4.40 20.44
CA ILE A 938 45.76 4.02 19.35
C ILE A 938 46.90 3.22 19.98
N SER A 939 47.04 1.93 19.64
CA SER A 939 48.28 1.20 19.94
C SER A 939 49.40 1.72 19.04
N PRO A 940 50.52 2.21 19.59
CA PRO A 940 51.65 2.64 18.77
C PRO A 940 52.47 1.41 18.32
N SER A 941 52.10 0.79 17.19
CA SER A 941 53.01 -0.10 16.46
C SER A 941 52.48 -0.52 15.09
N ASN A 942 52.95 0.17 14.04
CA ASN A 942 53.66 -0.46 12.91
C ASN A 942 54.06 0.62 11.88
N SER A 943 54.98 1.49 12.27
CA SER A 943 55.92 2.09 11.33
C SER A 943 57.08 1.11 11.12
N GLY A 944 57.13 0.50 9.93
CA GLY A 944 58.35 0.01 9.31
C GLY A 944 59.09 -1.15 9.97
N GLN A 945 58.68 -2.38 9.65
CA GLN A 945 59.64 -3.46 9.41
C GLN A 945 59.29 -4.16 8.09
N SER A 946 60.00 -3.74 7.04
CA SER A 946 60.12 -4.48 5.80
C SER A 946 61.01 -5.70 6.04
N SER A 947 60.43 -6.89 5.93
CA SER A 947 61.18 -8.14 5.78
C SER A 947 60.84 -8.74 4.42
N PRO A 948 61.83 -9.24 3.64
CA PRO A 948 61.68 -9.47 2.21
C PRO A 948 60.93 -10.78 1.91
N LYS A 949 60.09 -10.77 0.86
CA LYS A 949 59.55 -11.98 0.25
C LYS A 949 60.68 -12.77 -0.43
N PRO A 950 60.78 -14.10 -0.25
CA PRO A 950 61.55 -14.94 -1.15
C PRO A 950 60.70 -15.26 -2.40
N ASP A 951 61.30 -15.03 -3.56
CA ASP A 951 60.87 -15.60 -4.84
C ASP A 951 60.95 -17.13 -4.80
N ALA A 952 59.93 -17.80 -5.33
CA ALA A 952 60.11 -19.12 -5.91
C ALA A 952 59.05 -19.36 -7.00
N THR A 953 59.59 -19.53 -8.19
CA THR A 953 59.05 -19.93 -9.48
C THR A 953 58.21 -21.21 -9.49
N ALA A 954 57.35 -21.30 -10.52
CA ALA A 954 56.67 -22.52 -11.00
C ALA A 954 57.67 -23.65 -11.37
N PRO A 955 57.23 -24.92 -11.59
CA PRO A 955 56.19 -25.29 -12.58
C PRO A 955 54.82 -25.63 -11.99
#